data_AF-A0A182NIV9-F1
#
_entry.id   AF-A0A182NIV9-F1
#
_cell.length_a   1.000
_cell.length_b   1.000
_cell.length_c   1.000
_cell.angle_alpha   90.00
_cell.angle_beta   90.00
_cell.angle_gamma   90.00
#
_symmetry.space_group_name_H-M   'P 1'
#
loop_
_entity.id
_entity.type
_entity.pdbx_description
1 polymer ?
#
loop_
_entity_poly.entity_id
_entity_poly.type
_entity_poly.pdbx_seq_one_letter_code
_entity_poly.pdbx_strand_id
1 'polypeptide(L)'
;MVISKICCIGAGYVGGPTCSVMALKCPDIQITVVDRSTERIAQWNSDKLPIYEPGLDEVVRQCRNRNLFFSTDIEKAIQEAELIFISVNTPTKTYGNGRGRAADLKYVEGCARMIAEMSQNSKIVVEKSTVPVRAAESIMHILKANHKPGVKYDILSNPEFLAEGTAVEDLLKPDRVLIGGEQTPAGQAAIEKLCWVYEHWIPKKNIITTNTWSSELSKLAANAFLAQRISSINSLSAVCEATGADVSEVARAVGLDSRIGPKFLQASVGFGGSCFQKDILNLVYICEGLNLPEVAAYWQQVIDMNDYQKTRFSQKIIECLFNTVTDKRISILGFAFKKNTGDTRETPAITVCRTLLDEGAQLNIYDPKVEPEQIIADLTHPNVTECPEHVKRAVQIFADPYDAVRGTHALVVCTEWDEFVSLNYERIYASMMKPAYIFDGRKILPHERLQQIGFHVQTIGKRLLQQEHPLRGTVLPAPAHLTNGHGPLPATALNGDGPGAQAYNSSSVAYCSMPPPLIPATTFGLGCWQVYRKQWKEGLISELERKIHMAPVPIPDDLSALHGMEYETVTVRGQFLHDQEIHLGPRACIQHGDSHTTGGLFSQKEASIGFLVITPFKLEGRDDKILINRGWVPKRFLDPETRRDGQVSGTVELQGVVRLQENRPQFTPQQRGAIFMYRDVEKMAAWRGTEPYYLDATVASTVPHGPVGGQTRVTLRNEHLSYIVTWFSLSGFTTWLWFRQIVRRKSF
;
A
#
# COMPACT_ATOMS: atom_id res chain seq x y z
N MET A 1 37.69 -2.48 29.75
CA MET A 1 36.64 -2.94 28.83
C MET A 1 35.27 -2.48 29.33
N VAL A 2 35.06 -1.18 29.50
CA VAL A 2 33.82 -0.68 30.10
C VAL A 2 33.49 0.62 29.39
N ILE A 3 32.36 0.68 28.69
CA ILE A 3 31.81 1.96 28.21
C ILE A 3 31.24 2.66 29.44
N SER A 4 31.74 3.84 29.75
CA SER A 4 31.35 4.66 30.89
C SER A 4 30.53 5.89 30.49
N LYS A 5 30.71 6.38 29.26
CA LYS A 5 30.00 7.55 28.72
C LYS A 5 29.39 7.28 27.36
N ILE A 6 28.08 7.51 27.26
CA ILE A 6 27.29 7.37 26.03
C ILE A 6 26.69 8.73 25.68
N CYS A 7 26.81 9.12 24.42
CA CYS A 7 26.07 10.24 23.84
C CYS A 7 24.99 9.71 22.89
N CYS A 8 23.82 10.34 22.86
CA CYS A 8 22.80 10.09 21.84
C CYS A 8 22.40 11.39 21.17
N ILE A 9 22.65 11.48 19.86
CA ILE A 9 22.24 12.63 19.04
C ILE A 9 20.83 12.36 18.52
N GLY A 10 19.86 13.10 19.02
CA GLY A 10 18.44 13.02 18.68
C GLY A 10 17.57 12.67 19.90
N ALA A 11 16.85 13.65 20.44
CA ALA A 11 15.99 13.49 21.60
C ALA A 11 14.53 13.19 21.23
N GLY A 12 14.30 12.42 20.16
CA GLY A 12 12.97 12.03 19.69
C GLY A 12 12.42 10.77 20.35
N TYR A 13 11.39 10.18 19.72
CA TYR A 13 10.72 8.94 20.14
C TYR A 13 11.65 7.71 20.26
N VAL A 14 12.79 7.70 19.57
CA VAL A 14 13.74 6.58 19.65
C VAL A 14 14.83 6.86 20.67
N GLY A 15 15.56 7.96 20.51
CA GLY A 15 16.73 8.28 21.34
C GLY A 15 16.39 8.51 22.81
N GLY A 16 15.31 9.26 23.10
CA GLY A 16 14.88 9.57 24.47
C GLY A 16 14.55 8.31 25.28
N PRO A 17 13.53 7.51 24.88
CA PRO A 17 13.17 6.28 25.58
C PRO A 17 14.31 5.26 25.68
N THR A 18 15.05 5.03 24.59
CA THR A 18 16.19 4.08 24.59
C THR A 18 17.22 4.46 25.63
N CYS A 19 17.63 5.74 25.65
CA CYS A 19 18.63 6.23 26.60
C CYS A 19 18.11 6.25 28.04
N SER A 20 16.81 6.52 28.22
CA SER A 20 16.19 6.52 29.55
C SER A 20 16.17 5.13 30.17
N VAL A 21 15.78 4.11 29.40
CA VAL A 21 15.81 2.71 29.85
C VAL A 21 17.24 2.23 30.04
N MET A 22 18.16 2.60 29.15
CA MET A 22 19.57 2.25 29.29
C MET A 22 20.17 2.87 30.57
N ALA A 23 19.86 4.12 30.89
CA ALA A 23 20.32 4.77 32.11
C ALA A 23 19.75 4.09 33.36
N LEU A 24 18.48 3.67 33.32
CA LEU A 24 17.85 2.92 34.40
C LEU A 24 18.54 1.57 34.66
N LYS A 25 18.97 0.89 33.60
CA LYS A 25 19.57 -0.45 33.66
C LYS A 25 21.08 -0.46 33.84
N CYS A 26 21.74 0.65 33.53
CA CYS A 26 23.18 0.82 33.64
C CYS A 26 23.49 2.03 34.54
N PRO A 27 23.32 1.93 35.86
CA PRO A 27 23.51 3.06 36.79
C PRO A 27 24.94 3.63 36.77
N ASP A 28 25.93 2.82 36.39
CA ASP A 28 27.34 3.20 36.32
C ASP A 28 27.75 3.86 34.98
N ILE A 29 26.82 3.95 34.02
CA ILE A 29 27.05 4.58 32.72
C ILE A 29 26.38 5.95 32.71
N GLN A 30 27.14 6.99 32.40
CA GLN A 30 26.62 8.32 32.14
C GLN A 30 26.08 8.39 30.70
N ILE A 31 24.81 8.75 30.54
CA ILE A 31 24.12 8.86 29.26
C ILE A 31 23.66 10.30 29.05
N THR A 32 24.14 10.92 27.98
CA THR A 32 23.78 12.28 27.61
C THR A 32 23.03 12.27 26.28
N VAL A 33 21.75 12.65 26.30
CA VAL A 33 20.92 12.83 25.10
C VAL A 33 21.01 14.28 24.67
N VAL A 34 21.33 14.52 23.41
CA VAL A 34 21.47 15.87 22.85
C VAL A 34 20.59 16.10 21.63
N ASP A 35 20.10 17.33 21.47
CA ASP A 35 19.29 17.75 20.33
C ASP A 35 19.54 19.24 20.03
N ARG A 36 19.33 19.65 18.78
CA ARG A 36 19.40 21.07 18.39
C ARG A 36 18.15 21.83 18.83
N SER A 37 17.03 21.14 19.03
CA SER A 37 15.80 21.73 19.54
C SER A 37 15.93 22.04 21.03
N THR A 38 16.18 23.32 21.34
CA THR A 38 16.23 23.85 22.71
C THR A 38 14.91 23.62 23.45
N GLU A 39 13.78 23.82 22.76
CA GLU A 39 12.45 23.58 23.30
C GLU A 39 12.24 22.11 23.71
N ARG A 40 12.61 21.17 22.84
CA ARG A 40 12.48 19.73 23.13
C ARG A 40 13.36 19.30 24.31
N ILE A 41 14.59 19.80 24.38
CA ILE A 41 15.49 19.53 25.51
C ILE A 41 14.94 20.15 26.80
N ALA A 42 14.35 21.35 26.74
CA ALA A 42 13.68 21.95 27.90
C ALA A 42 12.50 21.09 28.37
N GLN A 43 11.69 20.56 27.45
CA GLN A 43 10.59 19.65 27.77
C GLN A 43 11.09 18.35 28.44
N TRP A 44 12.16 17.71 27.93
CA TRP A 44 12.78 16.54 28.57
C TRP A 44 13.33 16.83 29.97
N ASN A 45 13.71 18.08 30.25
CA ASN A 45 14.16 18.53 31.56
C ASN A 45 13.02 19.05 32.47
N SER A 46 11.77 19.07 31.98
CA SER A 46 10.59 19.52 32.71
C SER A 46 9.76 18.36 33.29
N ASP A 47 8.65 18.66 33.95
CA ASP A 47 7.71 17.64 34.44
C ASP A 47 6.74 17.13 33.36
N LYS A 48 6.70 17.79 32.19
CA LYS A 48 5.92 17.39 31.01
C LYS A 48 6.86 16.99 29.88
N LEU A 49 7.05 15.69 29.69
CA LEU A 49 7.88 15.17 28.60
C LEU A 49 7.33 15.55 27.22
N PRO A 50 8.20 15.64 26.18
CA PRO A 50 7.78 15.99 24.82
C PRO A 50 7.00 14.87 24.11
N ILE A 51 6.99 13.67 24.68
CA ILE A 51 6.31 12.49 24.14
C ILE A 51 5.56 11.79 25.28
N TYR A 52 4.40 11.23 24.96
CA TYR A 52 3.64 10.39 25.87
C TYR A 52 3.91 8.92 25.57
N GLU A 53 4.43 8.19 26.57
CA GLU A 53 4.62 6.75 26.54
C GLU A 53 4.31 6.17 27.93
N PRO A 54 3.50 5.10 28.05
CA PRO A 54 3.22 4.49 29.33
C PRO A 54 4.50 4.09 30.09
N GLY A 55 4.66 4.60 31.32
CA GLY A 55 5.79 4.33 32.20
C GLY A 55 7.05 5.16 31.94
N LEU A 56 7.11 5.97 30.86
CA LEU A 56 8.32 6.71 30.52
C LEU A 56 8.65 7.81 31.53
N ASP A 57 7.63 8.57 31.98
CA ASP A 57 7.80 9.62 33.00
C ASP A 57 8.49 9.10 34.26
N GLU A 58 8.12 7.91 34.72
CA GLU A 58 8.70 7.29 35.90
C GLU A 58 10.17 6.92 35.68
N VAL A 59 10.48 6.28 34.55
CA VAL A 59 11.85 5.92 34.17
C VAL A 59 12.75 7.16 34.09
N VAL A 60 12.29 8.22 33.42
CA VAL A 60 13.06 9.46 33.27
C VAL A 60 13.30 10.11 34.62
N ARG A 61 12.27 10.25 35.48
CA ARG A 61 12.42 10.86 36.81
C ARG A 61 13.41 10.12 37.69
N GLN A 62 13.49 8.79 37.60
CA GLN A 62 14.43 7.99 38.40
C GLN A 62 15.90 8.20 38.01
N CYS A 63 16.19 8.55 36.75
CA CYS A 63 17.54 8.59 36.20
C CYS A 63 18.06 10.00 35.89
N ARG A 64 17.14 10.94 35.59
CA ARG A 64 17.48 12.30 35.19
C ARG A 64 18.29 13.00 36.28
N ASN A 65 19.35 13.69 35.89
CA ASN A 65 20.32 14.37 36.76
C ASN A 65 21.14 13.44 37.67
N ARG A 66 21.02 12.12 37.54
CA ARG A 66 21.88 11.14 38.23
C ARG A 66 22.90 10.57 37.26
N ASN A 67 22.42 9.87 36.24
CA ASN A 67 23.23 9.32 35.16
C ASN A 67 22.60 9.54 33.78
N LEU A 68 21.37 10.08 33.70
CA LEU A 68 20.73 10.54 32.47
C LEU A 68 20.70 12.06 32.40
N PHE A 69 21.18 12.63 31.29
CA PHE A 69 21.24 14.08 31.08
C PHE A 69 20.66 14.45 29.71
N PHE A 70 19.93 15.56 29.63
CA PHE A 70 19.45 16.14 28.38
C PHE A 70 20.08 17.51 28.17
N SER A 71 20.75 17.73 27.04
CA SER A 71 21.54 18.94 26.80
C SER A 71 21.45 19.41 25.35
N THR A 72 21.69 20.71 25.12
CA THR A 72 21.91 21.27 23.79
C THR A 72 23.40 21.40 23.44
N ASP A 73 24.30 21.11 24.39
CA ASP A 73 25.75 21.10 24.21
C ASP A 73 26.20 19.79 23.54
N ILE A 74 26.01 19.74 22.22
CA ILE A 74 26.33 18.59 21.37
C ILE A 74 27.84 18.34 21.34
N GLU A 75 28.66 19.41 21.27
CA GLU A 75 30.11 19.31 21.15
C GLU A 75 30.72 18.63 22.37
N LYS A 76 30.39 19.10 23.58
CA LYS A 76 30.89 18.50 24.81
C LYS A 76 30.47 17.04 24.94
N ALA A 77 29.22 16.72 24.63
CA ALA A 77 28.72 15.35 24.70
C ALA A 77 29.46 14.41 23.73
N ILE A 78 29.76 14.85 22.50
CA ILE A 78 30.55 14.08 21.53
C ILE A 78 32.00 13.90 22.01
N GLN A 79 32.63 14.96 22.52
CA GLN A 79 34.01 14.90 22.99
C GLN A 79 34.19 13.91 24.13
N GLU A 80 33.27 13.88 25.08
CA GLU A 80 33.34 13.03 26.26
C GLU A 80 32.92 11.57 26.04
N ALA A 81 32.05 11.30 25.07
CA ALA A 81 31.46 9.97 24.90
C ALA A 81 32.43 8.93 24.33
N GLU A 82 32.31 7.67 24.73
CA GLU A 82 33.04 6.56 24.11
C GLU A 82 32.21 5.87 23.01
N LEU A 83 30.88 5.93 23.18
CA LEU A 83 29.88 5.42 22.27
C LEU A 83 28.86 6.50 21.95
N ILE A 84 28.55 6.70 20.67
CA ILE A 84 27.65 7.75 20.19
C ILE A 84 26.53 7.13 19.37
N PHE A 85 25.30 7.23 19.84
CA PHE A 85 24.11 6.88 19.05
C PHE A 85 23.70 8.02 18.12
N ILE A 86 23.34 7.68 16.88
CA ILE A 86 22.67 8.58 15.92
C ILE A 86 21.19 8.16 15.82
N SER A 87 20.32 8.97 16.43
CA SER A 87 18.86 8.75 16.55
C SER A 87 18.06 9.90 15.93
N VAL A 88 18.43 10.29 14.70
CA VAL A 88 17.82 11.42 13.98
C VAL A 88 16.84 10.94 12.91
N ASN A 89 15.89 11.80 12.56
CA ASN A 89 14.91 11.48 11.53
C ASN A 89 15.57 11.34 10.15
N THR A 90 15.05 10.40 9.37
CA THR A 90 15.35 10.19 7.95
C THR A 90 14.08 10.43 7.13
N PRO A 91 13.62 11.69 7.00
CA PRO A 91 12.34 11.97 6.37
C PRO A 91 12.36 11.53 4.90
N THR A 92 11.19 11.19 4.36
CA THR A 92 11.05 10.89 2.95
C THR A 92 11.35 12.13 2.10
N LYS A 93 12.13 11.98 1.02
CA LYS A 93 12.45 13.08 0.11
C LYS A 93 11.18 13.67 -0.50
N THR A 94 11.03 14.99 -0.44
CA THR A 94 9.89 15.71 -1.01
C THR A 94 10.13 16.19 -2.45
N TYR A 95 11.37 16.10 -2.94
CA TYR A 95 11.77 16.49 -4.30
C TYR A 95 12.93 15.62 -4.82
N GLY A 96 13.21 15.73 -6.14
CA GLY A 96 14.30 15.04 -6.82
C GLY A 96 14.12 13.52 -6.93
N ASN A 97 15.24 12.82 -7.19
CA ASN A 97 15.23 11.36 -7.35
C ASN A 97 14.73 10.66 -6.08
N GLY A 98 13.78 9.74 -6.24
CA GLY A 98 13.14 9.05 -5.13
C GLY A 98 12.14 9.88 -4.34
N ARG A 99 11.64 11.00 -4.90
CA ARG A 99 10.55 11.78 -4.30
C ARG A 99 9.39 10.88 -3.84
N GLY A 100 8.97 11.04 -2.59
CA GLY A 100 7.87 10.30 -1.97
C GLY A 100 8.22 8.88 -1.54
N ARG A 101 9.45 8.40 -1.74
CA ARG A 101 9.83 7.00 -1.45
C ARG A 101 11.19 6.84 -0.77
N ALA A 102 12.20 7.53 -1.28
CA ALA A 102 13.55 7.46 -0.73
C ALA A 102 13.69 8.26 0.56
N ALA A 103 14.47 7.75 1.51
CA ALA A 103 14.86 8.50 2.71
C ALA A 103 15.89 9.58 2.39
N ASP A 104 15.76 10.73 3.04
CA ASP A 104 16.73 11.82 3.02
C ASP A 104 17.74 11.63 4.16
N LEU A 105 19.00 11.38 3.81
CA LEU A 105 20.08 11.13 4.75
C LEU A 105 20.77 12.39 5.28
N LYS A 106 20.32 13.61 4.92
CA LYS A 106 21.00 14.86 5.30
C LYS A 106 21.29 15.01 6.79
N TYR A 107 20.39 14.52 7.66
CA TYR A 107 20.56 14.63 9.11
C TYR A 107 21.58 13.61 9.63
N VAL A 108 21.56 12.40 9.07
CA VAL A 108 22.55 11.35 9.39
C VAL A 108 23.94 11.78 8.93
N GLU A 109 24.06 12.31 7.71
CA GLU A 109 25.30 12.90 7.20
C GLU A 109 25.77 14.07 8.08
N GLY A 110 24.86 14.98 8.44
CA GLY A 110 25.18 16.10 9.33
C GLY A 110 25.73 15.63 10.68
N CYS A 111 25.15 14.59 11.27
CA CYS A 111 25.66 13.98 12.51
C CYS A 111 27.05 13.37 12.31
N ALA A 112 27.28 12.62 11.24
CA ALA A 112 28.58 12.04 10.93
C ALA A 112 29.67 13.12 10.78
N ARG A 113 29.35 14.23 10.11
CA ARG A 113 30.27 15.37 9.96
C ARG A 113 30.59 16.03 11.31
N MET A 114 29.57 16.30 12.13
CA MET A 114 29.78 16.84 13.49
C MET A 114 30.65 15.92 14.35
N ILE A 115 30.40 14.61 14.30
CA ILE A 115 31.21 13.63 15.04
C ILE A 115 32.68 13.67 14.56
N ALA A 116 32.93 13.69 13.25
CA ALA A 116 34.28 13.77 12.72
C ALA A 116 35.01 15.07 13.14
N GLU A 117 34.31 16.20 13.10
CA GLU A 117 34.84 17.52 13.44
C GLU A 117 35.16 17.65 14.93
N MET A 118 34.25 17.19 15.81
CA MET A 118 34.32 17.44 17.25
C MET A 118 35.10 16.36 18.01
N SER A 119 35.23 15.14 17.47
CA SER A 119 35.95 14.06 18.16
C SER A 119 37.44 14.37 18.31
N GLN A 120 37.97 14.02 19.49
CA GLN A 120 39.40 14.14 19.83
C GLN A 120 40.05 12.78 20.11
N ASN A 121 39.25 11.73 20.30
CA ASN A 121 39.67 10.37 20.56
C ASN A 121 38.74 9.39 19.82
N SER A 122 39.16 8.12 19.71
CA SER A 122 38.44 7.10 18.96
C SER A 122 37.06 6.80 19.55
N LYS A 123 36.06 6.63 18.69
CA LYS A 123 34.64 6.46 19.09
C LYS A 123 34.01 5.23 18.44
N ILE A 124 33.04 4.64 19.12
CA ILE A 124 32.06 3.74 18.49
C ILE A 124 30.84 4.57 18.12
N VAL A 125 30.46 4.58 16.85
CA VAL A 125 29.28 5.30 16.37
C VAL A 125 28.23 4.29 15.99
N VAL A 126 27.05 4.41 16.60
CA VAL A 126 25.96 3.45 16.47
C VAL A 126 24.77 4.12 15.79
N GLU A 127 24.46 3.66 14.60
CA GLU A 127 23.24 4.00 13.89
C GLU A 127 22.06 3.28 14.58
N LYS A 128 21.06 4.04 15.06
CA LYS A 128 19.90 3.53 15.82
C LYS A 128 18.55 3.79 15.14
N SER A 129 18.54 4.70 14.18
CA SER A 129 17.34 5.15 13.48
C SER A 129 16.88 4.11 12.46
N THR A 130 15.66 4.25 11.96
CA THR A 130 15.28 3.47 10.77
C THR A 130 15.90 4.12 9.54
N VAL A 131 17.01 3.56 9.09
CA VAL A 131 17.78 4.05 7.94
C VAL A 131 17.63 3.12 6.72
N PRO A 132 17.75 3.66 5.49
CA PRO A 132 17.88 2.82 4.31
C PRO A 132 19.13 1.95 4.40
N VAL A 133 19.14 0.84 3.65
CA VAL A 133 20.35 0.06 3.41
C VAL A 133 21.44 1.01 2.89
N ARG A 134 22.68 0.89 3.41
CA ARG A 134 23.89 1.70 3.11
C ARG A 134 24.06 2.99 3.90
N ALA A 135 23.23 3.27 4.90
CA ALA A 135 23.44 4.46 5.73
C ALA A 135 24.72 4.36 6.56
N ALA A 136 25.00 3.20 7.17
CA ALA A 136 26.25 2.98 7.89
C ALA A 136 27.49 3.06 6.99
N GLU A 137 27.39 2.61 5.73
CA GLU A 137 28.45 2.79 4.72
C GLU A 137 28.70 4.28 4.43
N SER A 138 27.63 5.07 4.34
CA SER A 138 27.72 6.52 4.13
C SER A 138 28.36 7.24 5.32
N ILE A 139 27.95 6.90 6.55
CA ILE A 139 28.56 7.41 7.79
C ILE A 139 30.06 7.05 7.81
N MET A 140 30.39 5.79 7.52
CA MET A 140 31.77 5.30 7.50
C MET A 140 32.64 6.07 6.50
N HIS A 141 32.15 6.31 5.28
CA HIS A 141 32.87 7.11 4.29
C HIS A 141 33.14 8.54 4.78
N ILE A 142 32.13 9.19 5.37
CA ILE A 142 32.28 10.56 5.92
C ILE A 142 33.32 10.58 7.05
N LEU A 143 33.21 9.66 8.01
CA LEU A 143 34.13 9.62 9.14
C LEU A 143 35.56 9.31 8.71
N LYS A 144 35.77 8.32 7.81
CA LYS A 144 37.09 7.97 7.29
C LYS A 144 37.71 9.12 6.49
N ALA A 145 36.93 9.84 5.69
CA ALA A 145 37.43 10.97 4.90
C ALA A 145 37.82 12.19 5.76
N ASN A 146 37.26 12.33 6.97
CA ASN A 146 37.44 13.50 7.82
C ASN A 146 38.07 13.16 9.19
N HIS A 147 38.73 12.00 9.32
CA HIS A 147 39.33 11.61 10.59
C HIS A 147 40.57 12.45 10.93
N LYS A 148 40.75 12.75 12.22
CA LYS A 148 41.96 13.39 12.73
C LYS A 148 43.06 12.32 12.94
N PRO A 149 44.36 12.67 12.82
CA PRO A 149 45.44 11.73 13.08
C PRO A 149 45.31 11.05 14.45
N GLY A 150 45.37 9.73 14.48
CA GLY A 150 45.24 8.93 15.70
C GLY A 150 43.81 8.64 16.17
N VAL A 151 42.80 9.26 15.55
CA VAL A 151 41.37 8.99 15.86
C VAL A 151 40.82 7.92 14.91
N LYS A 152 40.21 6.88 15.48
CA LYS A 152 39.54 5.80 14.74
C LYS A 152 38.04 5.76 15.05
N TYR A 153 37.26 5.31 14.09
CA TYR A 153 35.82 5.14 14.26
C TYR A 153 35.41 3.72 13.88
N ASP A 154 34.65 3.09 14.76
CA ASP A 154 33.95 1.83 14.48
C ASP A 154 32.46 2.12 14.31
N ILE A 155 31.86 1.65 13.22
CA ILE A 155 30.44 1.86 12.93
C ILE A 155 29.64 0.60 13.22
N LEU A 156 28.58 0.75 14.00
CA LEU A 156 27.60 -0.29 14.26
C LEU A 156 26.22 0.14 13.74
N SER A 157 25.43 -0.82 13.29
CA SER A 157 23.98 -0.68 13.13
C SER A 157 23.32 -1.36 14.33
N ASN A 158 22.41 -0.67 15.01
CA ASN A 158 21.63 -1.23 16.09
C ASN A 158 20.17 -0.76 15.97
N PRO A 159 19.38 -1.34 15.05
CA PRO A 159 18.02 -0.88 14.81
C PRO A 159 17.16 -0.91 16.08
N GLU A 160 16.19 -0.01 16.17
CA GLU A 160 15.13 -0.09 17.17
C GLU A 160 14.04 -1.09 16.74
N PHE A 161 13.31 -1.70 17.69
CA PHE A 161 12.11 -2.51 17.42
C PHE A 161 10.95 -2.17 18.36
N LEU A 162 10.97 -0.97 18.94
CA LEU A 162 9.92 -0.49 19.82
C LEU A 162 8.68 -0.10 19.01
N ALA A 163 7.51 -0.19 19.62
CA ALA A 163 6.28 0.35 19.08
C ALA A 163 5.75 1.46 19.99
N GLU A 164 5.27 2.55 19.39
CA GLU A 164 4.63 3.63 20.15
C GLU A 164 3.45 3.10 20.96
N GLY A 165 3.31 3.55 22.20
CA GLY A 165 2.35 3.09 23.20
C GLY A 165 2.80 1.87 24.01
N THR A 166 3.90 1.21 23.64
CA THR A 166 4.54 0.10 24.38
C THR A 166 6.06 0.25 24.50
N ALA A 167 6.61 1.44 24.20
CA ALA A 167 8.04 1.60 23.96
C ALA A 167 8.91 1.20 25.17
N VAL A 168 8.46 1.54 26.39
CA VAL A 168 9.18 1.20 27.63
C VAL A 168 9.20 -0.30 27.87
N GLU A 169 8.08 -1.00 27.65
CA GLU A 169 8.00 -2.45 27.78
C GLU A 169 8.89 -3.14 26.74
N ASP A 170 8.83 -2.70 25.49
CA ASP A 170 9.63 -3.23 24.38
C ASP A 170 11.14 -3.07 24.62
N LEU A 171 11.56 -1.99 25.28
CA LEU A 171 12.96 -1.73 25.64
C LEU A 171 13.43 -2.53 26.87
N LEU A 172 12.53 -2.78 27.82
CA LEU A 172 12.82 -3.56 29.03
C LEU A 172 12.84 -5.07 28.76
N LYS A 173 11.96 -5.54 27.86
CA LYS A 173 11.78 -6.96 27.52
C LYS A 173 11.68 -7.16 26.00
N PRO A 174 12.72 -6.79 25.23
CA PRO A 174 12.71 -6.98 23.79
C PRO A 174 12.70 -8.47 23.43
N ASP A 175 11.96 -8.81 22.37
CA ASP A 175 12.06 -10.13 21.74
C ASP A 175 13.53 -10.42 21.35
N ARG A 176 14.21 -9.40 20.81
CA ARG A 176 15.62 -9.42 20.42
C ARG A 176 16.23 -8.03 20.38
N VAL A 177 17.54 -7.96 20.61
CA VAL A 177 18.41 -6.83 20.25
C VAL A 177 19.23 -7.25 19.04
N LEU A 178 19.32 -6.40 18.01
CA LEU A 178 20.10 -6.68 16.79
C LEU A 178 21.27 -5.72 16.70
N ILE A 179 22.48 -6.24 16.52
CA ILE A 179 23.71 -5.44 16.38
C ILE A 179 24.48 -5.92 15.14
N GLY A 180 24.66 -5.02 14.18
CA GLY A 180 25.49 -5.22 13.00
C GLY A 180 26.81 -4.46 13.10
N GLY A 181 27.92 -5.05 12.67
CA GLY A 181 29.20 -4.35 12.55
C GLY A 181 30.12 -4.95 11.47
N GLU A 182 31.27 -4.30 11.24
CA GLU A 182 32.28 -4.81 10.31
C GLU A 182 32.85 -6.15 10.79
N GLN A 183 33.12 -7.08 9.86
CA GLN A 183 33.69 -8.40 10.15
C GLN A 183 35.22 -8.34 10.26
N THR A 184 35.71 -7.39 11.06
CA THR A 184 37.13 -7.17 11.36
C THR A 184 37.36 -7.32 12.87
N PRO A 185 38.59 -7.54 13.34
CA PRO A 185 38.86 -7.61 14.79
C PRO A 185 38.40 -6.36 15.56
N ALA A 186 38.56 -5.17 14.95
CA ALA A 186 38.10 -3.91 15.55
C ALA A 186 36.56 -3.83 15.59
N GLY A 187 35.89 -4.18 14.48
CA GLY A 187 34.43 -4.22 14.41
C GLY A 187 33.82 -5.20 15.41
N GLN A 188 34.40 -6.39 15.56
CA GLN A 188 33.94 -7.37 16.55
C GLN A 188 34.14 -6.87 18.00
N ALA A 189 35.28 -6.22 18.30
CA ALA A 189 35.48 -5.61 19.60
C ALA A 189 34.48 -4.47 19.88
N ALA A 190 34.06 -3.72 18.86
CA ALA A 190 33.02 -2.71 18.98
C ALA A 190 31.64 -3.34 19.24
N ILE A 191 31.29 -4.42 18.52
CA ILE A 191 30.06 -5.21 18.75
C ILE A 191 30.02 -5.70 20.20
N GLU A 192 31.10 -6.33 20.68
CA GLU A 192 31.18 -6.87 22.05
C GLU A 192 30.98 -5.79 23.11
N LYS A 193 31.53 -4.58 22.90
CA LYS A 193 31.31 -3.45 23.82
C LYS A 193 29.84 -3.02 23.87
N LEU A 194 29.12 -3.00 22.75
CA LEU A 194 27.69 -2.68 22.74
C LEU A 194 26.86 -3.83 23.31
N CYS A 195 27.21 -5.09 23.03
CA CYS A 195 26.59 -6.26 23.67
C CYS A 195 26.72 -6.18 25.19
N TRP A 196 27.90 -5.85 25.72
CA TRP A 196 28.13 -5.70 27.15
C TRP A 196 27.19 -4.68 27.79
N VAL A 197 26.91 -3.55 27.12
CA VAL A 197 25.91 -2.57 27.59
C VAL A 197 24.53 -3.23 27.71
N TYR A 198 24.03 -3.88 26.65
CA TYR A 198 22.72 -4.53 26.66
C TYR A 198 22.63 -5.72 27.64
N GLU A 199 23.72 -6.45 27.86
CA GLU A 199 23.78 -7.63 28.75
C GLU A 199 23.50 -7.28 30.23
N HIS A 200 23.47 -6.00 30.62
CA HIS A 200 23.05 -5.57 31.97
C HIS A 200 21.59 -5.91 32.28
N TRP A 201 20.72 -6.01 31.27
CA TRP A 201 19.31 -6.40 31.47
C TRP A 201 18.75 -7.34 30.41
N ILE A 202 19.43 -7.50 29.27
CA ILE A 202 19.00 -8.39 28.19
C ILE A 202 19.80 -9.69 28.23
N PRO A 203 19.14 -10.85 28.31
CA PRO A 203 19.83 -12.13 28.21
C PRO A 203 20.60 -12.24 26.89
N LYS A 204 21.85 -12.70 26.95
CA LYS A 204 22.73 -12.84 25.78
C LYS A 204 22.10 -13.60 24.60
N LYS A 205 21.27 -14.61 24.88
CA LYS A 205 20.53 -15.39 23.86
C LYS A 205 19.54 -14.55 23.03
N ASN A 206 19.12 -13.40 23.54
CA ASN A 206 18.23 -12.44 22.87
C ASN A 206 19.03 -11.35 22.13
N ILE A 207 20.37 -11.36 22.17
CA ILE A 207 21.22 -10.43 21.42
C ILE A 207 21.75 -11.14 20.18
N ILE A 208 21.34 -10.66 19.01
CA ILE A 208 21.76 -11.19 17.71
C ILE A 208 22.83 -10.27 17.14
N THR A 209 24.00 -10.83 16.84
CA THR A 209 25.09 -10.12 16.17
C THR A 209 25.20 -10.55 14.72
N THR A 210 25.48 -9.60 13.83
CA THR A 210 25.59 -9.84 12.38
C THR A 210 26.49 -8.80 11.71
N ASN A 211 26.56 -8.79 10.38
CA ASN A 211 27.19 -7.70 9.65
C ASN A 211 26.25 -6.49 9.53
N THR A 212 26.81 -5.31 9.30
CA THR A 212 26.06 -4.04 9.25
C THR A 212 24.88 -4.06 8.27
N TRP A 213 25.07 -4.64 7.09
CA TRP A 213 24.05 -4.67 6.03
C TRP A 213 22.88 -5.58 6.39
N SER A 214 23.19 -6.77 6.91
CA SER A 214 22.19 -7.71 7.39
C SER A 214 21.37 -7.12 8.54
N SER A 215 21.97 -6.28 9.39
CA SER A 215 21.25 -5.56 10.44
C SER A 215 20.26 -4.53 9.87
N GLU A 216 20.72 -3.63 9.01
CA GLU A 216 19.87 -2.60 8.36
C GLU A 216 18.71 -3.24 7.57
N LEU A 217 19.00 -4.23 6.73
CA LEU A 217 17.98 -4.90 5.92
C LEU A 217 16.97 -5.66 6.77
N SER A 218 17.40 -6.29 7.87
CA SER A 218 16.49 -7.02 8.77
C SER A 218 15.43 -6.13 9.38
N LYS A 219 15.74 -4.85 9.67
CA LYS A 219 14.75 -3.89 10.17
C LYS A 219 13.70 -3.55 9.11
N LEU A 220 14.13 -3.22 7.89
CA LEU A 220 13.21 -2.94 6.78
C LEU A 220 12.33 -4.16 6.47
N ALA A 221 12.94 -5.35 6.41
CA ALA A 221 12.22 -6.59 6.17
C ALA A 221 11.21 -6.87 7.28
N ALA A 222 11.60 -6.78 8.57
CA ALA A 222 10.67 -7.01 9.67
C ALA A 222 9.44 -6.10 9.62
N ASN A 223 9.63 -4.81 9.37
CA ASN A 223 8.52 -3.85 9.23
C ASN A 223 7.65 -4.14 8.00
N ALA A 224 8.27 -4.54 6.87
CA ALA A 224 7.54 -4.95 5.67
C ALA A 224 6.68 -6.21 5.91
N PHE A 225 7.20 -7.21 6.61
CA PHE A 225 6.44 -8.42 6.98
C PHE A 225 5.29 -8.11 7.94
N LEU A 226 5.48 -7.22 8.93
CA LEU A 226 4.42 -6.81 9.84
C LEU A 226 3.27 -6.11 9.09
N ALA A 227 3.60 -5.15 8.22
CA ALA A 227 2.62 -4.44 7.40
C ALA A 227 1.96 -5.36 6.37
N GLN A 228 2.70 -6.31 5.77
CA GLN A 228 2.16 -7.30 4.85
C GLN A 228 1.08 -8.16 5.49
N ARG A 229 1.24 -8.57 6.75
CA ARG A 229 0.21 -9.31 7.50
C ARG A 229 -1.08 -8.51 7.63
N ILE A 230 -0.98 -7.22 7.95
CA ILE A 230 -2.13 -6.31 8.04
C ILE A 230 -2.80 -6.16 6.68
N SER A 231 -2.05 -5.88 5.61
CA SER A 231 -2.63 -5.77 4.26
C SER A 231 -3.25 -7.08 3.77
N SER A 232 -2.66 -8.22 4.14
CA SER A 232 -3.18 -9.54 3.78
C SER A 232 -4.49 -9.87 4.50
N ILE A 233 -4.61 -9.57 5.80
CA ILE A 233 -5.89 -9.76 6.49
C ILE A 233 -6.94 -8.73 6.06
N ASN A 234 -6.52 -7.50 5.72
CA ASN A 234 -7.40 -6.48 5.15
C ASN A 234 -7.92 -6.88 3.76
N SER A 235 -7.12 -7.51 2.91
CA SER A 235 -7.62 -8.02 1.63
C SER A 235 -8.69 -9.11 1.83
N LEU A 236 -8.47 -10.02 2.79
CA LEU A 236 -9.45 -11.03 3.17
C LEU A 236 -10.71 -10.42 3.80
N SER A 237 -10.61 -9.25 4.46
CA SER A 237 -11.77 -8.55 5.00
C SER A 237 -12.77 -8.16 3.91
N ALA A 238 -12.30 -7.71 2.74
CA ALA A 238 -13.17 -7.41 1.60
C ALA A 238 -13.85 -8.68 1.04
N VAL A 239 -13.13 -9.81 1.00
CA VAL A 239 -13.71 -11.11 0.61
C VAL A 239 -14.79 -11.54 1.60
N CYS A 240 -14.55 -11.37 2.90
CA CYS A 240 -15.52 -11.69 3.95
C CYS A 240 -16.81 -10.87 3.81
N GLU A 241 -16.69 -9.57 3.55
CA GLU A 241 -17.85 -8.68 3.30
C GLU A 241 -18.66 -9.12 2.06
N ALA A 242 -17.99 -9.57 1.00
CA ALA A 242 -18.63 -10.01 -0.24
C ALA A 242 -19.30 -11.40 -0.12
N THR A 243 -18.77 -12.27 0.73
CA THR A 243 -19.19 -13.69 0.84
C THR A 243 -20.06 -14.00 2.05
N GLY A 244 -20.10 -13.11 3.05
CA GLY A 244 -20.82 -13.31 4.31
C GLY A 244 -19.99 -13.96 5.42
N ALA A 245 -18.70 -14.22 5.20
CA ALA A 245 -17.78 -14.65 6.26
C ALA A 245 -17.45 -13.51 7.24
N ASP A 246 -16.86 -13.86 8.39
CA ASP A 246 -16.36 -12.90 9.38
C ASP A 246 -14.82 -12.95 9.44
N VAL A 247 -14.17 -11.83 9.13
CA VAL A 247 -12.70 -11.73 9.12
C VAL A 247 -12.07 -12.04 10.47
N SER A 248 -12.78 -11.82 11.59
CA SER A 248 -12.27 -12.14 12.93
C SER A 248 -12.22 -13.64 13.17
N GLU A 249 -13.19 -14.39 12.63
CA GLU A 249 -13.19 -15.85 12.67
C GLU A 249 -12.10 -16.42 11.76
N VAL A 250 -11.94 -15.86 10.56
CA VAL A 250 -10.88 -16.22 9.61
C VAL A 250 -9.50 -15.95 10.23
N ALA A 251 -9.28 -14.76 10.78
CA ALA A 251 -8.03 -14.38 11.45
C ALA A 251 -7.71 -15.32 12.61
N ARG A 252 -8.71 -15.68 13.43
CA ARG A 252 -8.54 -16.63 14.53
C ARG A 252 -8.15 -18.02 14.02
N ALA A 253 -8.83 -18.53 13.00
CA ALA A 253 -8.54 -19.85 12.43
C ALA A 253 -7.13 -19.90 11.82
N VAL A 254 -6.75 -18.89 11.05
CA VAL A 254 -5.41 -18.77 10.44
C VAL A 254 -4.33 -18.60 11.51
N GLY A 255 -4.58 -17.78 12.53
CA GLY A 255 -3.61 -17.47 13.58
C GLY A 255 -3.32 -18.61 14.56
N LEU A 256 -4.17 -19.65 14.61
CA LEU A 256 -3.93 -20.85 15.41
C LEU A 256 -2.83 -21.74 14.82
N ASP A 257 -2.52 -21.62 13.53
CA ASP A 257 -1.34 -22.26 12.95
C ASP A 257 -0.09 -21.54 13.46
N SER A 258 0.70 -22.22 14.29
CA SER A 258 1.88 -21.64 14.93
C SER A 258 2.96 -21.18 13.95
N ARG A 259 2.95 -21.66 12.70
CA ARG A 259 3.87 -21.20 11.63
C ARG A 259 3.51 -19.81 11.12
N ILE A 260 2.25 -19.40 11.30
CA ILE A 260 1.75 -18.06 10.98
C ILE A 260 1.70 -17.20 12.24
N GLY A 261 1.17 -17.75 13.33
CA GLY A 261 0.97 -17.08 14.61
C GLY A 261 -0.19 -16.07 14.61
N PRO A 262 -0.71 -15.69 15.80
CA PRO A 262 -1.96 -14.92 15.92
C PRO A 262 -1.77 -13.39 15.86
N LYS A 263 -0.54 -12.88 15.98
CA LYS A 263 -0.27 -11.43 16.07
C LYS A 263 -0.40 -10.74 14.71
N PHE A 264 -0.70 -9.44 14.69
CA PHE A 264 -0.79 -8.63 13.45
C PHE A 264 -1.82 -9.16 12.43
N LEU A 265 -2.88 -9.82 12.89
CA LEU A 265 -4.00 -10.31 12.08
C LEU A 265 -5.32 -9.58 12.40
N GLN A 266 -5.26 -8.39 13.00
CA GLN A 266 -6.43 -7.57 13.22
C GLN A 266 -6.72 -6.73 11.98
N ALA A 267 -7.85 -6.97 11.32
CA ALA A 267 -8.32 -6.13 10.22
C ALA A 267 -8.71 -4.73 10.73
N SER A 268 -8.45 -3.71 9.91
CA SER A 268 -8.70 -2.30 10.25
C SER A 268 -8.93 -1.46 9.00
N VAL A 269 -9.28 -0.18 9.17
CA VAL A 269 -9.42 0.80 8.08
C VAL A 269 -8.11 0.99 7.30
N GLY A 270 -6.98 0.68 7.91
CA GLY A 270 -5.65 0.72 7.33
C GLY A 270 -4.60 0.79 8.43
N PHE A 271 -3.37 0.40 8.14
CA PHE A 271 -2.25 0.75 9.00
C PHE A 271 -1.83 2.20 8.76
N GLY A 272 -1.26 2.81 9.80
CA GLY A 272 -0.62 4.13 9.75
C GLY A 272 0.70 4.14 10.52
N GLY A 273 1.10 5.32 10.97
CA GLY A 273 2.35 5.53 11.69
C GLY A 273 3.53 5.77 10.76
N SER A 274 4.57 6.38 11.32
CA SER A 274 5.74 6.85 10.54
C SER A 274 6.67 5.76 9.99
N CYS A 275 6.48 4.50 10.39
CA CYS A 275 7.38 3.40 10.05
C CYS A 275 6.91 2.61 8.82
N PHE A 276 5.72 1.99 8.84
CA PHE A 276 5.35 0.99 7.83
C PHE A 276 5.37 1.50 6.39
N GLN A 277 4.62 2.57 6.09
CA GLN A 277 4.54 3.09 4.73
C GLN A 277 5.91 3.60 4.24
N LYS A 278 6.60 4.35 5.10
CA LYS A 278 7.93 4.89 4.81
C LYS A 278 8.93 3.79 4.48
N ASP A 279 9.01 2.75 5.32
CA ASP A 279 10.02 1.71 5.22
C ASP A 279 9.76 0.79 4.02
N ILE A 280 8.50 0.48 3.71
CA ILE A 280 8.16 -0.29 2.51
C ILE A 280 8.45 0.51 1.25
N LEU A 281 8.06 1.79 1.17
CA LEU A 281 8.36 2.62 0.01
C LEU A 281 9.88 2.79 -0.18
N ASN A 282 10.63 2.84 0.92
CA ASN A 282 12.09 2.84 0.89
C ASN A 282 12.63 1.52 0.34
N LEU A 283 12.11 0.38 0.81
CA LEU A 283 12.46 -0.95 0.30
C LEU A 283 12.17 -1.09 -1.20
N VAL A 284 10.99 -0.66 -1.65
CA VAL A 284 10.61 -0.60 -3.07
C VAL A 284 11.63 0.23 -3.87
N TYR A 285 11.98 1.42 -3.38
CA TYR A 285 12.97 2.27 -4.02
C TYR A 285 14.37 1.64 -4.07
N ILE A 286 14.80 0.94 -3.01
CA ILE A 286 16.06 0.18 -2.99
C ILE A 286 16.02 -0.93 -4.04
N CYS A 287 14.94 -1.70 -4.11
CA CYS A 287 14.79 -2.77 -5.10
C CYS A 287 14.88 -2.22 -6.53
N GLU A 288 14.24 -1.09 -6.83
CA GLU A 288 14.36 -0.43 -8.13
C GLU A 288 15.80 0.02 -8.42
N GLY A 289 16.47 0.63 -7.44
CA GLY A 289 17.88 1.05 -7.57
C GLY A 289 18.87 -0.11 -7.74
N LEU A 290 18.47 -1.32 -7.34
CA LEU A 290 19.21 -2.57 -7.54
C LEU A 290 18.78 -3.34 -8.80
N ASN A 291 17.93 -2.75 -9.65
CA ASN A 291 17.36 -3.38 -10.84
C ASN A 291 16.57 -4.69 -10.54
N LEU A 292 15.78 -4.69 -9.45
CA LEU A 292 14.91 -5.81 -9.05
C LEU A 292 13.42 -5.39 -9.10
N PRO A 293 12.85 -5.13 -10.29
CA PRO A 293 11.50 -4.58 -10.44
C PRO A 293 10.39 -5.54 -9.96
N GLU A 294 10.58 -6.85 -10.05
CA GLU A 294 9.60 -7.84 -9.57
C GLU A 294 9.49 -7.81 -8.04
N VAL A 295 10.62 -7.65 -7.35
CA VAL A 295 10.67 -7.53 -5.88
C VAL A 295 10.07 -6.20 -5.44
N ALA A 296 10.35 -5.11 -6.18
CA ALA A 296 9.74 -3.80 -5.95
C ALA A 296 8.20 -3.88 -6.08
N ALA A 297 7.70 -4.47 -7.17
CA ALA A 297 6.26 -4.63 -7.40
C ALA A 297 5.58 -5.49 -6.32
N TYR A 298 6.23 -6.55 -5.85
CA TYR A 298 5.71 -7.40 -4.78
C TYR A 298 5.47 -6.62 -3.49
N TRP A 299 6.45 -5.83 -3.03
CA TRP A 299 6.31 -5.06 -1.80
C TRP A 299 5.40 -3.84 -1.97
N GLN A 300 5.32 -3.27 -3.18
CA GLN A 300 4.39 -2.18 -3.48
C GLN A 300 2.92 -2.59 -3.25
N GLN A 301 2.56 -3.85 -3.49
CA GLN A 301 1.20 -4.35 -3.21
C GLN A 301 0.77 -4.21 -1.74
N VAL A 302 1.71 -4.18 -0.80
CA VAL A 302 1.39 -3.96 0.61
C VAL A 302 0.82 -2.54 0.83
N ILE A 303 1.37 -1.54 0.14
CA ILE A 303 0.89 -0.15 0.19
C ILE A 303 -0.40 -0.01 -0.62
N ASP A 304 -0.44 -0.54 -1.83
CA ASP A 304 -1.61 -0.43 -2.72
C ASP A 304 -2.86 -1.02 -2.04
N MET A 305 -2.71 -2.15 -1.33
CA MET A 305 -3.79 -2.76 -0.56
C MET A 305 -4.22 -1.91 0.65
N ASN A 306 -3.30 -1.22 1.32
CA ASN A 306 -3.61 -0.31 2.41
C ASN A 306 -4.40 0.91 1.92
N ASP A 307 -4.01 1.46 0.77
CA ASP A 307 -4.70 2.59 0.15
C ASP A 307 -6.09 2.21 -0.38
N TYR A 308 -6.22 1.01 -0.96
CA TYR A 308 -7.50 0.42 -1.32
C TYR A 308 -8.42 0.28 -0.09
N GLN A 309 -7.91 -0.23 1.03
CA GLN A 309 -8.69 -0.41 2.27
C GLN A 309 -9.23 0.93 2.81
N LYS A 310 -8.39 1.98 2.86
CA LYS A 310 -8.82 3.33 3.29
C LYS A 310 -9.89 3.91 2.36
N THR A 311 -9.70 3.74 1.05
CA THR A 311 -10.60 4.26 0.01
C THR A 311 -11.96 3.56 0.04
N ARG A 312 -11.98 2.21 0.06
CA ARG A 312 -13.24 1.45 0.06
C ARG A 312 -14.07 1.70 1.33
N PHE A 313 -13.41 1.89 2.48
CA PHE A 313 -14.11 2.20 3.73
C PHE A 313 -14.81 3.57 3.66
N SER A 314 -14.09 4.57 3.14
CA SER A 314 -14.63 5.92 2.97
C SER A 314 -15.79 5.94 1.96
N GLN A 315 -15.64 5.24 0.83
CA GLN A 315 -16.71 5.07 -0.16
C GLN A 315 -17.93 4.38 0.45
N LYS A 316 -17.73 3.37 1.30
CA LYS A 316 -18.83 2.66 1.96
C LYS A 316 -19.67 3.57 2.85
N ILE A 317 -19.03 4.52 3.53
CA ILE A 317 -19.73 5.53 4.34
C ILE A 317 -20.67 6.36 3.44
N ILE A 318 -20.15 6.86 2.31
CA ILE A 318 -20.90 7.69 1.36
C ILE A 318 -22.06 6.89 0.74
N GLU A 319 -21.83 5.65 0.31
CA GLU A 319 -22.85 4.75 -0.21
C GLU A 319 -24.01 4.55 0.78
N CYS A 320 -23.68 4.23 2.04
CA CYS A 320 -24.66 4.00 3.09
C CYS A 320 -25.43 5.27 3.47
N LEU A 321 -24.85 6.45 3.24
CA LEU A 321 -25.50 7.75 3.44
C LEU A 321 -26.15 8.26 2.15
N PHE A 322 -26.64 7.35 1.30
CA PHE A 322 -27.43 7.65 0.09
C PHE A 322 -26.64 8.38 -1.00
N ASN A 323 -25.33 8.10 -1.12
CA ASN A 323 -24.43 8.72 -2.09
C ASN A 323 -24.35 10.25 -2.01
N THR A 324 -24.68 10.83 -0.85
CA THR A 324 -24.53 12.26 -0.59
C THR A 324 -24.24 12.52 0.88
N VAL A 325 -23.15 13.23 1.15
CA VAL A 325 -22.80 13.68 2.51
C VAL A 325 -22.69 15.21 2.61
N THR A 326 -23.07 15.92 1.55
CA THR A 326 -23.11 17.38 1.54
C THR A 326 -23.96 17.92 2.70
N ASP A 327 -23.38 18.81 3.50
CA ASP A 327 -23.95 19.41 4.70
C ASP A 327 -24.34 18.43 5.83
N LYS A 328 -24.07 17.12 5.65
CA LYS A 328 -24.30 16.14 6.71
C LYS A 328 -23.18 16.25 7.74
N ARG A 329 -23.56 16.29 9.01
CA ARG A 329 -22.64 16.14 10.14
C ARG A 329 -22.28 14.68 10.35
N ILE A 330 -20.98 14.37 10.39
CA ILE A 330 -20.41 13.05 10.63
C ILE A 330 -19.39 13.17 11.76
N SER A 331 -19.51 12.30 12.76
CA SER A 331 -18.56 12.27 13.89
C SER A 331 -17.43 11.29 13.60
N ILE A 332 -16.20 11.71 13.82
CA ILE A 332 -15.00 10.88 13.74
C ILE A 332 -14.48 10.67 15.15
N LEU A 333 -14.50 9.41 15.61
CA LEU A 333 -13.92 9.01 16.88
C LEU A 333 -12.55 8.38 16.65
N GLY A 334 -11.52 9.05 17.17
CA GLY A 334 -10.12 8.68 17.00
C GLY A 334 -9.49 9.33 15.78
N PHE A 335 -8.35 9.98 15.99
CA PHE A 335 -7.54 10.61 14.95
C PHE A 335 -6.09 10.09 14.96
N ALA A 336 -5.56 9.70 16.12
CA ALA A 336 -4.25 9.05 16.22
C ALA A 336 -4.19 7.78 15.35
N PHE A 337 -3.00 7.40 14.87
CA PHE A 337 -2.88 6.25 13.97
C PHE A 337 -3.18 4.90 14.66
N LYS A 338 -3.01 4.84 16.00
CA LYS A 338 -3.34 3.74 16.90
C LYS A 338 -3.67 4.27 18.30
N LYS A 339 -4.18 3.42 19.19
CA LYS A 339 -4.42 3.81 20.59
C LYS A 339 -3.11 4.06 21.37
N ASN A 340 -3.23 4.78 22.47
CA ASN A 340 -2.17 5.09 23.45
C ASN A 340 -1.02 5.97 22.94
N THR A 341 -1.24 6.73 21.87
CA THR A 341 -0.30 7.74 21.35
C THR A 341 -1.07 8.98 20.89
N GLY A 342 -0.39 10.13 20.85
CA GLY A 342 -0.88 11.36 20.20
C GLY A 342 -0.37 11.52 18.76
N ASP A 343 0.35 10.53 18.22
CA ASP A 343 0.91 10.61 16.88
C ASP A 343 -0.14 10.40 15.78
N THR A 344 -0.12 11.30 14.80
CA THR A 344 -1.05 11.34 13.67
C THR A 344 -0.38 11.03 12.33
N ARG A 345 0.93 10.81 12.30
CA ARG A 345 1.68 10.54 11.06
C ARG A 345 1.10 9.34 10.33
N GLU A 346 0.76 9.53 9.05
CA GLU A 346 0.15 8.52 8.17
C GLU A 346 -1.13 7.89 8.75
N THR A 347 -1.87 8.58 9.64
CA THR A 347 -3.11 8.03 10.19
C THR A 347 -4.16 7.81 9.09
N PRO A 348 -4.86 6.65 9.09
CA PRO A 348 -5.98 6.42 8.18
C PRO A 348 -7.10 7.47 8.32
N ALA A 349 -7.24 8.07 9.51
CA ALA A 349 -8.25 9.09 9.78
C ALA A 349 -8.13 10.30 8.84
N ILE A 350 -6.90 10.71 8.45
CA ILE A 350 -6.70 11.80 7.47
C ILE A 350 -7.33 11.45 6.12
N THR A 351 -7.14 10.20 5.66
CA THR A 351 -7.71 9.78 4.37
C THR A 351 -9.23 9.75 4.42
N VAL A 352 -9.80 9.22 5.50
CA VAL A 352 -11.26 9.18 5.72
C VAL A 352 -11.84 10.59 5.79
N CYS A 353 -11.25 11.47 6.61
CA CYS A 353 -11.69 12.85 6.76
C CYS A 353 -11.60 13.61 5.44
N ARG A 354 -10.48 13.51 4.72
CA ARG A 354 -10.30 14.14 3.41
C ARG A 354 -11.41 13.74 2.45
N THR A 355 -11.64 12.43 2.26
CA THR A 355 -12.68 11.95 1.34
C THR A 355 -14.08 12.43 1.72
N LEU A 356 -14.41 12.50 3.01
CA LEU A 356 -15.70 13.01 3.45
C LEU A 356 -15.83 14.54 3.27
N LEU A 357 -14.76 15.29 3.51
CA LEU A 357 -14.71 16.74 3.30
C LEU A 357 -14.82 17.10 1.81
N ASP A 358 -14.15 16.34 0.93
CA ASP A 358 -14.22 16.51 -0.52
C ASP A 358 -15.65 16.31 -1.07
N GLU A 359 -16.47 15.52 -0.37
CA GLU A 359 -17.90 15.28 -0.67
C GLU A 359 -18.84 16.27 0.05
N GLY A 360 -18.28 17.26 0.76
CA GLY A 360 -19.02 18.35 1.41
C GLY A 360 -19.56 18.04 2.81
N ALA A 361 -19.03 17.02 3.50
CA ALA A 361 -19.45 16.70 4.87
C ALA A 361 -18.96 17.74 5.88
N GLN A 362 -19.68 17.87 7.00
CA GLN A 362 -19.23 18.60 8.19
C GLN A 362 -18.73 17.58 9.21
N LEU A 363 -17.50 17.71 9.68
CA LEU A 363 -16.87 16.72 10.55
C LEU A 363 -16.78 17.20 11.99
N ASN A 364 -17.26 16.36 12.92
CA ASN A 364 -17.04 16.52 14.35
C ASN A 364 -15.98 15.52 14.81
N ILE A 365 -14.81 15.96 15.26
CA ILE A 365 -13.69 15.07 15.59
C ILE A 365 -13.44 15.05 17.10
N TYR A 366 -13.29 13.85 17.66
CA TYR A 366 -12.81 13.63 19.04
C TYR A 366 -11.66 12.63 19.05
N ASP A 367 -10.56 12.98 19.69
CA ASP A 367 -9.48 12.06 20.06
C ASP A 367 -9.01 12.37 21.49
N PRO A 368 -8.80 11.36 22.37
CA PRO A 368 -8.42 11.61 23.76
C PRO A 368 -7.00 12.19 23.97
N LYS A 369 -6.11 12.11 22.97
CA LYS A 369 -4.68 12.46 23.13
C LYS A 369 -4.10 13.33 22.02
N VAL A 370 -4.73 13.42 20.85
CA VAL A 370 -4.25 14.31 19.78
C VAL A 370 -4.67 15.74 20.07
N GLU A 371 -3.71 16.67 20.06
CA GLU A 371 -3.96 18.09 20.27
C GLU A 371 -4.79 18.69 19.10
N PRO A 372 -5.77 19.59 19.37
CA PRO A 372 -6.63 20.16 18.34
C PRO A 372 -5.87 20.86 17.21
N GLU A 373 -4.78 21.56 17.53
CA GLU A 373 -3.94 22.25 16.56
C GLU A 373 -3.29 21.28 15.57
N GLN A 374 -2.90 20.09 16.05
CA GLN A 374 -2.31 19.06 15.21
C GLN A 374 -3.34 18.49 14.21
N ILE A 375 -4.57 18.24 14.65
CA ILE A 375 -5.66 17.77 13.77
C ILE A 375 -5.91 18.78 12.64
N ILE A 376 -6.03 20.08 12.97
CA ILE A 376 -6.23 21.12 11.97
C ILE A 376 -5.02 21.23 11.04
N ALA A 377 -3.79 21.19 11.57
CA ALA A 377 -2.57 21.25 10.77
C ALA A 377 -2.49 20.10 9.75
N ASP A 378 -2.85 18.88 10.17
CA ASP A 378 -2.83 17.71 9.31
C ASP A 378 -3.89 17.78 8.20
N LEU A 379 -5.12 18.20 8.53
CA LEU A 379 -6.21 18.30 7.55
C LEU A 379 -6.08 19.50 6.62
N THR A 380 -5.37 20.55 7.03
CA THR A 380 -5.10 21.74 6.20
C THR A 380 -3.76 21.66 5.45
N HIS A 381 -3.03 20.56 5.61
CA HIS A 381 -1.75 20.38 4.95
C HIS A 381 -1.92 20.41 3.41
N PRO A 382 -1.02 21.05 2.65
CA PRO A 382 -1.15 21.19 1.18
C PRO A 382 -1.20 19.87 0.39
N ASN A 383 -0.68 18.77 0.97
CA ASN A 383 -0.78 17.43 0.37
C ASN A 383 -2.13 16.75 0.62
N VAL A 384 -2.96 17.31 1.52
CA VAL A 384 -4.25 16.75 1.94
C VAL A 384 -5.40 17.53 1.30
N THR A 385 -5.33 18.86 1.28
CA THR A 385 -6.39 19.72 0.71
C THR A 385 -5.81 20.90 -0.05
N GLU A 386 -6.51 21.32 -1.10
CA GLU A 386 -6.24 22.57 -1.83
C GLU A 386 -7.01 23.76 -1.22
N CYS A 387 -7.97 23.51 -0.33
CA CYS A 387 -8.86 24.52 0.25
C CYS A 387 -8.85 24.53 1.79
N PRO A 388 -7.75 24.94 2.46
CA PRO A 388 -7.64 24.97 3.92
C PRO A 388 -8.77 25.71 4.64
N GLU A 389 -9.25 26.81 4.06
CA GLU A 389 -10.33 27.63 4.64
C GLU A 389 -11.70 26.94 4.58
N HIS A 390 -11.89 25.98 3.67
CA HIS A 390 -13.08 25.11 3.70
C HIS A 390 -12.97 24.13 4.87
N VAL A 391 -11.82 23.47 5.03
CA VAL A 391 -11.58 22.52 6.14
C VAL A 391 -11.79 23.19 7.50
N LYS A 392 -11.24 24.39 7.72
CA LYS A 392 -11.42 25.12 9.00
C LYS A 392 -12.88 25.46 9.31
N ARG A 393 -13.74 25.60 8.30
CA ARG A 393 -15.18 25.87 8.47
C ARG A 393 -15.99 24.59 8.65
N ALA A 394 -15.57 23.51 8.01
CA ALA A 394 -16.28 22.23 8.00
C ALA A 394 -15.89 21.29 9.15
N VAL A 395 -14.75 21.51 9.81
CA VAL A 395 -14.24 20.68 10.91
C VAL A 395 -14.43 21.37 12.25
N GLN A 396 -15.06 20.68 13.19
CA GLN A 396 -15.14 21.07 14.60
C GLN A 396 -14.52 19.99 15.49
N ILE A 397 -13.65 20.39 16.42
CA ILE A 397 -12.95 19.48 17.34
C ILE A 397 -13.60 19.59 18.72
N PHE A 398 -13.86 18.45 19.36
CA PHE A 398 -14.54 18.35 20.64
C PHE A 398 -13.62 17.72 21.69
N ALA A 399 -13.88 18.05 22.96
CA ALA A 399 -13.17 17.47 24.11
C ALA A 399 -13.94 16.30 24.77
N ASP A 400 -15.18 16.05 24.33
CA ASP A 400 -16.05 14.99 24.85
C ASP A 400 -16.71 14.23 23.67
N PRO A 401 -16.72 12.88 23.69
CA PRO A 401 -17.27 12.09 22.60
C PRO A 401 -18.80 12.23 22.47
N TYR A 402 -19.53 12.52 23.55
CA TYR A 402 -20.99 12.69 23.50
C TYR A 402 -21.39 14.01 22.83
N ASP A 403 -20.59 15.06 23.01
CA ASP A 403 -20.79 16.32 22.31
C ASP A 403 -20.46 16.22 20.82
N ALA A 404 -19.40 15.48 20.47
CA ALA A 404 -19.02 15.25 19.07
C ALA A 404 -20.11 14.55 18.24
N VAL A 405 -20.90 13.66 18.87
CA VAL A 405 -21.94 12.84 18.20
C VAL A 405 -23.32 13.46 18.19
N ARG A 406 -23.52 14.58 18.88
CA ARG A 406 -24.81 15.23 18.99
C ARG A 406 -25.28 15.78 17.63
N GLY A 407 -26.45 15.34 17.19
CA GLY A 407 -27.08 15.80 15.94
C GLY A 407 -26.35 15.34 14.67
N THR A 408 -25.50 14.32 14.73
CA THR A 408 -24.80 13.78 13.56
C THR A 408 -25.57 12.63 12.93
N HIS A 409 -25.32 12.36 11.65
CA HIS A 409 -25.97 11.31 10.87
C HIS A 409 -25.24 9.97 10.98
N ALA A 410 -23.92 10.05 11.16
CA ALA A 410 -23.05 8.90 11.26
C ALA A 410 -21.96 9.13 12.31
N LEU A 411 -21.55 8.03 12.95
CA LEU A 411 -20.37 7.94 13.81
C LEU A 411 -19.39 6.97 13.16
N VAL A 412 -18.14 7.40 12.98
CA VAL A 412 -17.07 6.64 12.33
C VAL A 412 -15.94 6.44 13.33
N VAL A 413 -15.58 5.19 13.62
CA VAL A 413 -14.45 4.87 14.50
C VAL A 413 -13.20 4.62 13.65
N CYS A 414 -12.20 5.48 13.79
CA CYS A 414 -10.94 5.41 13.06
C CYS A 414 -9.75 4.93 13.92
N THR A 415 -9.88 4.95 15.25
CA THR A 415 -8.81 4.53 16.18
C THR A 415 -9.38 3.69 17.33
N GLU A 416 -8.67 2.63 17.72
CA GLU A 416 -9.12 1.62 18.68
C GLU A 416 -8.98 2.03 20.16
N TRP A 417 -9.35 3.26 20.53
CA TRP A 417 -9.28 3.69 21.93
C TRP A 417 -10.21 2.86 22.82
N ASP A 418 -9.68 2.37 23.96
CA ASP A 418 -10.43 1.49 24.87
C ASP A 418 -11.67 2.19 25.47
N GLU A 419 -11.63 3.52 25.61
CA GLU A 419 -12.76 4.34 26.07
C GLU A 419 -14.01 4.15 25.18
N PHE A 420 -13.83 4.02 23.86
CA PHE A 420 -14.94 3.94 22.91
C PHE A 420 -15.80 2.68 23.11
N VAL A 421 -15.21 1.59 23.59
CA VAL A 421 -15.94 0.32 23.85
C VAL A 421 -17.00 0.50 24.94
N SER A 422 -16.76 1.40 25.90
CA SER A 422 -17.55 1.55 27.12
C SER A 422 -18.55 2.72 27.10
N LEU A 423 -18.65 3.45 25.98
CA LEU A 423 -19.54 4.60 25.86
C LEU A 423 -21.03 4.19 26.00
N ASN A 424 -21.85 5.13 26.50
CA ASN A 424 -23.29 4.94 26.58
C ASN A 424 -23.93 5.15 25.19
N TYR A 425 -24.02 4.06 24.42
CA TYR A 425 -24.57 4.10 23.06
C TYR A 425 -26.07 4.39 22.97
N GLU A 426 -26.85 4.17 24.03
CA GLU A 426 -28.26 4.57 24.07
C GLU A 426 -28.39 6.10 24.10
N ARG A 427 -27.55 6.76 24.91
CA ARG A 427 -27.45 8.23 24.93
C ARG A 427 -26.98 8.77 23.59
N ILE A 428 -25.98 8.15 22.97
CA ILE A 428 -25.49 8.51 21.64
C ILE A 428 -26.63 8.40 20.61
N TYR A 429 -27.30 7.24 20.56
CA TYR A 429 -28.41 7.00 19.64
C TYR A 429 -29.52 8.04 19.77
N ALA A 430 -29.94 8.35 21.00
CA ALA A 430 -30.98 9.33 21.27
C ALA A 430 -30.64 10.72 20.73
N SER A 431 -29.35 11.08 20.70
CA SER A 431 -28.87 12.40 20.26
C SER A 431 -28.59 12.53 18.76
N MET A 432 -28.51 11.43 18.02
CA MET A 432 -28.17 11.42 16.58
C MET A 432 -29.40 11.60 15.68
N MET A 433 -29.17 12.04 14.44
CA MET A 433 -30.20 12.04 13.38
C MET A 433 -30.60 10.61 13.00
N LYS A 434 -31.80 10.42 12.44
CA LYS A 434 -32.30 9.11 12.01
C LYS A 434 -32.47 9.04 10.49
N PRO A 435 -32.15 7.92 9.83
CA PRO A 435 -31.47 6.72 10.36
C PRO A 435 -30.05 7.01 10.88
N ALA A 436 -29.69 6.45 12.04
CA ALA A 436 -28.38 6.67 12.68
C ALA A 436 -27.41 5.56 12.26
N TYR A 437 -26.28 5.94 11.66
CA TYR A 437 -25.26 4.98 11.21
C TYR A 437 -24.04 4.92 12.15
N ILE A 438 -23.48 3.73 12.30
CA ILE A 438 -22.16 3.52 12.92
C ILE A 438 -21.29 2.76 11.92
N PHE A 439 -20.08 3.28 11.67
CA PHE A 439 -19.05 2.64 10.87
C PHE A 439 -17.84 2.33 11.76
N ASP A 440 -17.69 1.06 12.13
CA ASP A 440 -16.58 0.60 12.95
C ASP A 440 -15.39 0.17 12.07
N GLY A 441 -14.42 1.08 11.92
CA GLY A 441 -13.19 0.84 11.16
C GLY A 441 -12.13 0.06 11.94
N ARG A 442 -12.38 -0.30 13.21
CA ARG A 442 -11.40 -0.99 14.08
C ARG A 442 -11.92 -2.29 14.68
N LYS A 443 -13.21 -2.56 14.51
CA LYS A 443 -13.91 -3.77 14.95
C LYS A 443 -13.81 -3.97 16.47
N ILE A 444 -14.06 -2.89 17.21
CA ILE A 444 -13.99 -2.85 18.68
C ILE A 444 -15.34 -2.71 19.36
N LEU A 445 -16.40 -2.40 18.60
CA LEU A 445 -17.71 -2.10 19.15
C LEU A 445 -18.61 -3.34 19.30
N PRO A 446 -19.56 -3.34 20.26
CA PRO A 446 -20.51 -4.44 20.44
C PRO A 446 -21.64 -4.38 19.38
N HIS A 447 -21.35 -4.81 18.15
CA HIS A 447 -22.23 -4.62 16.98
C HIS A 447 -23.67 -5.11 17.18
N GLU A 448 -23.87 -6.29 17.77
CA GLU A 448 -25.21 -6.84 18.00
C GLU A 448 -26.05 -5.96 18.94
N ARG A 449 -25.45 -5.47 20.02
CA ARG A 449 -26.09 -4.55 20.96
C ARG A 449 -26.44 -3.22 20.28
N LEU A 450 -25.55 -2.72 19.42
CA LEU A 450 -25.80 -1.49 18.67
C LEU A 450 -26.98 -1.63 17.70
N GLN A 451 -27.12 -2.78 17.04
CA GLN A 451 -28.28 -3.06 16.19
C GLN A 451 -29.58 -3.14 17.00
N GLN A 452 -29.55 -3.74 18.21
CA GLN A 452 -30.71 -3.79 19.11
C GLN A 452 -31.16 -2.40 19.59
N ILE A 453 -30.23 -1.46 19.79
CA ILE A 453 -30.55 -0.05 20.11
C ILE A 453 -31.23 0.64 18.91
N GLY A 454 -30.94 0.19 17.68
CA GLY A 454 -31.54 0.70 16.45
C GLY A 454 -30.55 1.36 15.48
N PHE A 455 -29.24 1.19 15.69
CA PHE A 455 -28.23 1.69 14.75
C PHE A 455 -28.15 0.85 13.48
N HIS A 456 -27.88 1.52 12.36
CA HIS A 456 -27.41 0.88 11.15
C HIS A 456 -25.89 0.70 11.26
N VAL A 457 -25.47 -0.50 11.64
CA VAL A 457 -24.05 -0.80 11.91
C VAL A 457 -23.38 -1.37 10.66
N GLN A 458 -22.23 -0.83 10.32
CA GLN A 458 -21.28 -1.36 9.35
C GLN A 458 -19.92 -1.55 10.04
N THR A 459 -19.22 -2.62 9.73
CA THR A 459 -17.88 -2.89 10.27
C THR A 459 -17.03 -3.57 9.21
N ILE A 460 -15.72 -3.34 9.28
CA ILE A 460 -14.78 -4.00 8.37
C ILE A 460 -14.82 -5.52 8.54
N GLY A 461 -14.86 -6.23 7.42
CA GLY A 461 -14.72 -7.67 7.34
C GLY A 461 -15.90 -8.48 7.85
N LYS A 462 -17.10 -7.89 7.95
CA LYS A 462 -18.32 -8.64 8.30
C LYS A 462 -19.55 -7.99 7.68
N ARG A 463 -20.36 -8.79 6.99
CA ARG A 463 -21.69 -8.36 6.53
C ARG A 463 -22.69 -8.55 7.67
N LEU A 464 -23.13 -7.44 8.27
CA LEU A 464 -24.21 -7.46 9.28
C LEU A 464 -25.57 -7.42 8.59
N LEU A 465 -26.43 -8.39 8.90
CA LEU A 465 -27.82 -8.37 8.44
C LEU A 465 -28.60 -7.33 9.26
N GLN A 466 -29.37 -6.47 8.60
CA GLN A 466 -30.35 -5.64 9.31
C GLN A 466 -31.51 -6.53 9.73
N GLN A 467 -31.88 -6.45 11.02
CA GLN A 467 -33.16 -7.01 11.45
C GLN A 467 -34.25 -6.10 10.90
N GLU A 468 -35.10 -6.64 10.02
CA GLU A 468 -36.35 -5.96 9.66
C GLU A 468 -37.19 -5.87 10.94
N HIS A 469 -37.33 -4.66 11.49
CA HIS A 469 -38.32 -4.43 12.52
C HIS A 469 -39.70 -4.62 11.89
N PRO A 470 -40.54 -5.55 12.36
CA PRO A 470 -41.92 -5.63 11.89
C PRO A 470 -42.57 -4.29 12.19
N LEU A 471 -42.97 -3.58 11.13
CA LEU A 471 -43.78 -2.38 11.24
C LEU A 471 -44.93 -2.67 12.21
N ARG A 472 -44.98 -1.96 13.34
CA ARG A 472 -46.14 -1.99 14.24
C ARG A 472 -47.36 -1.70 13.39
N GLY A 473 -48.24 -2.69 13.26
CA GLY A 473 -49.44 -2.62 12.43
C GLY A 473 -50.35 -1.46 12.84
N THR A 474 -50.21 -0.32 12.18
CA THR A 474 -51.32 0.61 11.99
C THR A 474 -52.22 0.02 10.92
N VAL A 475 -53.29 -0.63 11.36
CA VAL A 475 -54.43 -0.99 10.51
C VAL A 475 -55.01 0.31 9.96
N LEU A 476 -54.68 0.65 8.72
CA LEU A 476 -55.48 1.57 7.91
C LEU A 476 -56.66 0.76 7.34
N PRO A 477 -57.91 1.25 7.45
CA PRO A 477 -59.06 0.52 6.94
C PRO A 477 -58.99 0.46 5.40
N ALA A 478 -59.18 -0.74 4.85
CA ALA A 478 -59.22 -0.98 3.41
C ALA A 478 -60.42 -0.28 2.75
N PRO A 479 -60.28 0.22 1.50
CA PRO A 479 -61.38 0.83 0.77
C PRO A 479 -62.40 -0.25 0.34
N ALA A 480 -63.68 0.08 0.47
CA ALA A 480 -64.79 -0.76 0.07
C ALA A 480 -64.85 -0.92 -1.45
N HIS A 481 -64.74 -2.15 -1.95
CA HIS A 481 -65.12 -2.51 -3.30
C HIS A 481 -66.11 -3.69 -3.31
N LEU A 482 -67.33 -3.31 -3.68
CA LEU A 482 -68.39 -4.01 -4.42
C LEU A 482 -68.29 -5.53 -4.62
N THR A 483 -69.37 -6.15 -4.17
CA THR A 483 -69.79 -7.55 -4.30
C THR A 483 -69.99 -8.02 -5.73
N ASN A 484 -69.63 -9.28 -5.98
CA ASN A 484 -70.36 -10.35 -6.70
C ASN A 484 -69.40 -11.57 -6.64
N GLY A 485 -69.72 -12.76 -6.13
CA GLY A 485 -70.97 -13.51 -6.12
C GLY A 485 -70.63 -14.88 -6.70
N HIS A 486 -70.67 -15.93 -5.85
CA HIS A 486 -70.73 -17.39 -6.11
C HIS A 486 -69.67 -18.22 -5.34
N GLY A 487 -70.16 -19.00 -4.38
CA GLY A 487 -69.61 -20.30 -4.00
C GLY A 487 -70.73 -21.35 -4.09
N PRO A 488 -70.63 -22.53 -3.45
CA PRO A 488 -69.45 -23.28 -3.00
C PRO A 488 -69.53 -24.82 -3.30
N LEU A 489 -68.54 -25.63 -2.88
CA LEU A 489 -68.62 -26.95 -2.16
C LEU A 489 -67.38 -27.89 -2.35
N PRO A 490 -67.09 -28.88 -1.46
CA PRO A 490 -65.85 -28.89 -0.65
C PRO A 490 -65.09 -30.25 -0.48
N ALA A 491 -64.09 -30.25 0.42
CA ALA A 491 -63.48 -31.35 1.24
C ALA A 491 -62.56 -32.36 0.50
N THR A 492 -61.41 -32.80 1.03
CA THR A 492 -61.18 -33.47 2.34
C THR A 492 -59.71 -33.40 2.81
N ALA A 493 -59.53 -33.53 4.13
CA ALA A 493 -58.27 -33.69 4.86
C ALA A 493 -58.02 -35.17 5.20
N LEU A 494 -56.75 -35.57 5.40
CA LEU A 494 -56.37 -36.73 6.22
C LEU A 494 -55.06 -36.47 6.97
N ASN A 495 -55.14 -36.55 8.29
CA ASN A 495 -54.06 -36.70 9.27
C ASN A 495 -53.63 -38.17 9.39
N GLY A 496 -52.43 -38.42 9.94
CA GLY A 496 -52.01 -39.71 10.47
C GLY A 496 -50.78 -39.58 11.38
N ASP A 497 -50.97 -39.95 12.65
CA ASP A 497 -50.13 -39.81 13.85
C ASP A 497 -48.84 -40.67 13.92
N GLY A 498 -47.97 -40.35 14.92
CA GLY A 498 -46.70 -41.00 15.31
C GLY A 498 -46.82 -42.42 15.92
N PRO A 499 -45.85 -42.97 16.73
CA PRO A 499 -45.12 -42.29 17.83
C PRO A 499 -43.67 -42.79 18.14
N GLY A 500 -43.03 -42.24 19.20
CA GLY A 500 -42.22 -43.04 20.14
C GLY A 500 -40.71 -42.77 20.26
N ALA A 501 -40.29 -42.27 21.43
CA ALA A 501 -38.93 -41.85 21.80
C ALA A 501 -38.02 -42.96 22.34
N GLN A 502 -36.69 -42.81 22.21
CA GLN A 502 -35.72 -43.01 23.32
C GLN A 502 -34.28 -42.60 22.92
N ALA A 503 -33.57 -41.99 23.87
CA ALA A 503 -32.24 -41.40 23.74
C ALA A 503 -31.11 -42.43 23.98
N TYR A 504 -29.96 -42.26 23.28
CA TYR A 504 -28.63 -42.57 23.82
C TYR A 504 -27.54 -41.77 23.08
N ASN A 505 -26.65 -41.16 23.86
CA ASN A 505 -25.47 -40.40 23.45
C ASN A 505 -24.45 -41.26 22.67
N SER A 506 -23.91 -40.74 21.57
CA SER A 506 -22.47 -40.79 21.28
C SER A 506 -22.11 -39.95 20.04
N SER A 507 -21.16 -39.06 20.24
CA SER A 507 -20.44 -38.22 19.29
C SER A 507 -19.96 -38.92 18.02
N SER A 508 -20.35 -38.40 16.85
CA SER A 508 -19.52 -38.42 15.63
C SER A 508 -19.85 -37.21 14.76
N VAL A 509 -18.80 -36.47 14.39
CA VAL A 509 -18.84 -35.26 13.59
C VAL A 509 -19.27 -35.62 12.17
N ALA A 510 -20.43 -35.11 11.74
CA ALA A 510 -20.90 -35.22 10.37
C ALA A 510 -20.04 -34.31 9.47
N TYR A 511 -19.11 -34.90 8.72
CA TYR A 511 -18.53 -34.25 7.54
C TYR A 511 -19.66 -34.03 6.53
N CYS A 512 -19.98 -32.76 6.29
CA CYS A 512 -20.95 -32.35 5.30
C CYS A 512 -20.50 -32.81 3.91
N SER A 513 -21.35 -33.64 3.32
CA SER A 513 -21.31 -34.26 2.01
C SER A 513 -21.30 -33.22 0.88
N MET A 514 -20.15 -33.03 0.21
CA MET A 514 -20.20 -32.64 -1.20
C MET A 514 -20.70 -33.85 -2.02
N PRO A 515 -21.67 -33.69 -2.93
CA PRO A 515 -22.17 -34.79 -3.73
C PRO A 515 -21.04 -35.34 -4.63
N PRO A 516 -20.85 -36.67 -4.69
CA PRO A 516 -19.88 -37.27 -5.60
C PRO A 516 -20.41 -37.23 -7.05
N PRO A 517 -19.63 -36.85 -8.09
CA PRO A 517 -18.22 -36.45 -8.16
C PRO A 517 -18.05 -35.00 -8.67
N LEU A 518 -18.35 -33.99 -7.84
CA LEU A 518 -18.31 -32.60 -8.29
C LEU A 518 -16.88 -32.13 -8.67
N ILE A 519 -15.87 -32.41 -7.85
CA ILE A 519 -14.50 -31.92 -8.07
C ILE A 519 -13.88 -32.50 -9.36
N PRO A 520 -13.86 -33.83 -9.59
CA PRO A 520 -13.34 -34.37 -10.85
C PRO A 520 -14.07 -33.84 -12.08
N ALA A 521 -15.41 -33.73 -12.00
CA ALA A 521 -16.23 -33.22 -13.10
C ALA A 521 -15.92 -31.74 -13.42
N THR A 522 -15.76 -30.90 -12.40
CA THR A 522 -15.39 -29.48 -12.59
C THR A 522 -13.99 -29.35 -13.21
N THR A 523 -13.00 -30.10 -12.71
CA THR A 523 -11.63 -30.05 -13.25
C THR A 523 -11.54 -30.58 -14.68
N PHE A 524 -12.32 -31.62 -15.00
CA PHE A 524 -12.44 -32.14 -16.36
C PHE A 524 -13.10 -31.11 -17.29
N GLY A 525 -14.19 -30.48 -16.85
CA GLY A 525 -14.88 -29.42 -17.60
C GLY A 525 -13.98 -28.22 -17.88
N LEU A 526 -13.15 -27.81 -16.91
CA LEU A 526 -12.13 -26.77 -17.11
C LEU A 526 -11.06 -27.21 -18.13
N GLY A 527 -10.64 -28.48 -18.11
CA GLY A 527 -9.75 -29.05 -19.13
C GLY A 527 -10.34 -28.97 -20.55
N CYS A 528 -11.58 -29.39 -20.73
CA CYS A 528 -12.30 -29.28 -22.00
C CYS A 528 -12.48 -27.82 -22.46
N TRP A 529 -12.80 -26.92 -21.53
CA TRP A 529 -12.91 -25.49 -21.83
C TRP A 529 -11.58 -24.90 -22.33
N GLN A 530 -10.45 -25.30 -21.73
CA GLN A 530 -9.13 -24.86 -22.20
C GLN A 530 -8.79 -25.40 -23.60
N VAL A 531 -9.22 -26.61 -23.96
CA VAL A 531 -9.08 -27.15 -25.33
C VAL A 531 -9.86 -26.30 -26.33
N TYR A 532 -11.14 -26.00 -26.04
CA TYR A 532 -11.96 -25.12 -26.89
C TYR A 532 -11.35 -23.72 -27.02
N ARG A 533 -10.86 -23.17 -25.90
CA ARG A 533 -10.22 -21.85 -25.88
C ARG A 533 -8.92 -21.83 -26.68
N LYS A 534 -8.14 -22.93 -26.67
CA LYS A 534 -6.94 -23.09 -27.50
C LYS A 534 -7.28 -23.04 -28.98
N GLN A 535 -8.28 -23.80 -29.43
CA GLN A 535 -8.70 -23.82 -30.84
C GLN A 535 -9.17 -22.45 -31.33
N TRP A 536 -10.00 -21.77 -30.53
CA TRP A 536 -10.42 -20.40 -30.83
C TRP A 536 -9.23 -19.44 -30.98
N LYS A 537 -8.24 -19.55 -30.09
CA LYS A 537 -7.05 -18.70 -30.11
C LYS A 537 -6.12 -19.00 -31.28
N GLU A 538 -5.97 -20.27 -31.64
CA GLU A 538 -5.25 -20.69 -32.85
C GLU A 538 -5.88 -20.08 -34.11
N GLY A 539 -7.22 -20.09 -34.20
CA GLY A 539 -7.94 -19.43 -35.29
C GLY A 539 -7.66 -17.92 -35.38
N LEU A 540 -7.66 -17.21 -34.24
CA LEU A 540 -7.31 -15.80 -34.19
C LEU A 540 -5.86 -15.52 -34.61
N ILE A 541 -4.91 -16.37 -34.20
CA ILE A 541 -3.50 -16.24 -34.59
C ILE A 541 -3.37 -16.40 -36.11
N SER A 542 -4.01 -17.40 -36.71
CA SER A 542 -3.98 -17.61 -38.16
C SER A 542 -4.61 -16.45 -38.94
N GLU A 543 -5.70 -15.86 -38.44
CA GLU A 543 -6.30 -14.67 -39.07
C GLU A 543 -5.39 -13.44 -38.99
N LEU A 544 -4.75 -13.23 -37.84
CA LEU A 544 -3.80 -12.15 -37.60
C LEU A 544 -2.56 -12.29 -38.50
N GLU A 545 -1.98 -13.50 -38.58
CA GLU A 545 -0.87 -13.81 -39.49
C GLU A 545 -1.25 -13.56 -40.94
N ARG A 546 -2.46 -13.96 -41.36
CA ARG A 546 -2.95 -13.70 -42.72
C ARG A 546 -2.99 -12.19 -43.02
N LYS A 547 -3.52 -11.36 -42.11
CA LYS A 547 -3.62 -9.90 -42.30
C LYS A 547 -2.26 -9.20 -42.38
N ILE A 548 -1.29 -9.61 -41.56
CA ILE A 548 0.07 -9.04 -41.56
C ILE A 548 0.80 -9.30 -42.88
N HIS A 549 0.58 -10.47 -43.50
CA HIS A 549 1.26 -10.89 -44.73
C HIS A 549 0.53 -10.44 -46.01
N MET A 550 -0.62 -9.76 -45.89
CA MET A 550 -1.27 -9.17 -47.06
C MET A 550 -0.43 -8.02 -47.61
N ALA A 551 -0.41 -7.89 -48.95
CA ALA A 551 0.27 -6.79 -49.60
C ALA A 551 -0.33 -5.43 -49.15
N PRO A 552 0.49 -4.39 -48.95
CA PRO A 552 0.00 -3.07 -48.57
C PRO A 552 -1.00 -2.53 -49.60
N VAL A 553 -2.13 -2.00 -49.12
CA VAL A 553 -3.16 -1.38 -49.96
C VAL A 553 -3.13 0.14 -49.82
N PRO A 554 -3.55 0.93 -50.83
CA PRO A 554 -3.69 2.38 -50.67
C PRO A 554 -4.66 2.72 -49.53
N ILE A 555 -4.41 3.82 -48.81
CA ILE A 555 -5.37 4.34 -47.82
C ILE A 555 -6.73 4.63 -48.51
N PRO A 556 -7.86 4.19 -47.94
CA PRO A 556 -9.17 4.38 -48.56
C PRO A 556 -9.58 5.86 -48.63
N ASP A 557 -10.39 6.19 -49.64
CA ASP A 557 -10.99 7.52 -49.79
C ASP A 557 -11.92 7.85 -48.62
N ASP A 558 -12.69 6.88 -48.14
CA ASP A 558 -13.43 7.00 -46.87
C ASP A 558 -12.59 6.42 -45.72
N LEU A 559 -12.13 7.29 -44.83
CA LEU A 559 -11.31 6.89 -43.68
C LEU A 559 -12.06 6.00 -42.69
N SER A 560 -13.41 6.00 -42.69
CA SER A 560 -14.21 5.15 -41.80
C SER A 560 -13.93 3.66 -42.00
N ALA A 561 -13.56 3.26 -43.23
CA ALA A 561 -13.17 1.91 -43.59
C ALA A 561 -11.96 1.38 -42.81
N LEU A 562 -11.11 2.27 -42.28
CA LEU A 562 -9.94 1.87 -41.47
C LEU A 562 -10.34 1.13 -40.18
N HIS A 563 -11.57 1.31 -39.65
CA HIS A 563 -12.05 0.54 -38.50
C HIS A 563 -12.08 -0.98 -38.75
N GLY A 564 -12.33 -1.41 -40.00
CA GLY A 564 -12.37 -2.82 -40.38
C GLY A 564 -10.99 -3.42 -40.71
N MET A 565 -9.96 -2.58 -40.83
CA MET A 565 -8.66 -2.94 -41.37
C MET A 565 -7.59 -3.15 -40.29
N GLU A 566 -7.96 -3.37 -39.02
CA GLU A 566 -6.99 -3.55 -37.93
C GLU A 566 -5.96 -4.65 -38.26
N TYR A 567 -4.67 -4.33 -38.09
CA TYR A 567 -3.49 -5.12 -38.44
C TYR A 567 -3.18 -5.27 -39.94
N GLU A 568 -3.99 -4.68 -40.83
CA GLU A 568 -3.65 -4.58 -42.25
C GLU A 568 -2.67 -3.42 -42.48
N THR A 569 -1.85 -3.54 -43.53
CA THR A 569 -0.87 -2.51 -43.89
C THR A 569 -1.45 -1.63 -44.99
N VAL A 570 -1.41 -0.32 -44.78
CA VAL A 570 -1.83 0.68 -45.77
C VAL A 570 -0.66 1.56 -46.20
N THR A 571 -0.67 2.00 -47.46
CA THR A 571 0.27 2.99 -48.00
C THR A 571 -0.36 4.38 -47.95
N VAL A 572 0.37 5.34 -47.37
CA VAL A 572 -0.06 6.74 -47.24
C VAL A 572 1.01 7.68 -47.79
N ARG A 573 0.57 8.77 -48.41
CA ARG A 573 1.43 9.84 -48.91
C ARG A 573 0.96 11.19 -48.37
N GLY A 574 1.89 12.02 -47.91
CA GLY A 574 1.53 13.26 -47.19
C GLY A 574 2.69 13.90 -46.44
N GLN A 575 2.38 14.83 -45.53
CA GLN A 575 3.37 15.62 -44.79
C GLN A 575 3.17 15.51 -43.28
N PHE A 576 4.27 15.36 -42.54
CA PHE A 576 4.26 15.36 -41.07
C PHE A 576 4.20 16.79 -40.50
N LEU A 577 3.34 16.99 -39.51
CA LEU A 577 3.25 18.23 -38.73
C LEU A 577 4.05 18.08 -37.42
N HIS A 578 5.37 18.24 -37.51
CA HIS A 578 6.30 17.94 -36.41
C HIS A 578 6.15 18.85 -35.19
N ASP A 579 5.61 20.05 -35.37
CA ASP A 579 5.28 21.01 -34.29
C ASP A 579 4.13 20.51 -33.39
N GLN A 580 3.41 19.48 -33.82
CA GLN A 580 2.22 18.94 -33.15
C GLN A 580 2.42 17.50 -32.66
N GLU A 581 3.65 17.04 -32.48
CA GLU A 581 3.88 15.69 -31.99
C GLU A 581 3.40 15.47 -30.55
N ILE A 582 3.01 14.22 -30.25
CA ILE A 582 2.66 13.73 -28.92
C ILE A 582 3.44 12.44 -28.66
N HIS A 583 3.55 12.04 -27.40
CA HIS A 583 4.34 10.87 -27.01
C HIS A 583 3.46 9.82 -26.34
N LEU A 584 3.70 8.55 -26.64
CA LEU A 584 3.02 7.41 -26.01
C LEU A 584 4.05 6.55 -25.28
N GLY A 585 3.99 6.50 -23.96
CA GLY A 585 4.96 5.75 -23.16
C GLY A 585 4.87 5.98 -21.65
N PRO A 586 5.76 5.35 -20.86
CA PRO A 586 6.98 4.67 -21.28
C PRO A 586 6.75 3.32 -22.00
N ARG A 587 7.63 2.97 -22.96
CA ARG A 587 7.67 1.69 -23.68
C ARG A 587 9.12 1.22 -23.89
N ALA A 588 9.32 -0.10 -23.87
CA ALA A 588 10.55 -0.74 -24.32
C ALA A 588 10.64 -0.71 -25.85
N CYS A 589 11.83 -0.49 -26.40
CA CYS A 589 12.08 -0.64 -27.84
C CYS A 589 11.93 -2.11 -28.23
N ILE A 590 11.21 -2.38 -29.31
CA ILE A 590 11.12 -3.71 -29.92
C ILE A 590 12.22 -3.80 -30.98
N GLN A 591 13.12 -4.78 -30.84
CA GLN A 591 14.18 -5.02 -31.82
C GLN A 591 13.69 -5.95 -32.94
N HIS A 592 14.29 -5.82 -34.13
CA HIS A 592 13.96 -6.66 -35.27
C HIS A 592 14.29 -8.14 -34.97
N GLY A 593 13.28 -9.01 -35.02
CA GLY A 593 13.40 -10.43 -34.66
C GLY A 593 12.78 -10.82 -33.31
N ASP A 594 12.42 -9.84 -32.46
CA ASP A 594 11.69 -10.06 -31.21
C ASP A 594 10.17 -10.28 -31.42
N SER A 595 9.72 -10.44 -32.67
CA SER A 595 8.31 -10.68 -33.00
C SER A 595 7.78 -12.02 -32.47
N HIS A 596 8.65 -12.89 -31.95
CA HIS A 596 8.27 -14.08 -31.18
C HIS A 596 8.82 -13.98 -29.77
N THR A 597 8.16 -13.22 -28.89
CA THR A 597 8.42 -13.35 -27.46
C THR A 597 7.90 -14.71 -26.99
N THR A 598 8.79 -15.69 -26.83
CA THR A 598 8.64 -16.78 -25.86
C THR A 598 8.60 -16.14 -24.46
N GLY A 599 7.42 -15.64 -24.10
CA GLY A 599 7.21 -14.81 -22.92
C GLY A 599 7.21 -15.61 -21.62
N GLY A 600 8.38 -15.84 -21.04
CA GLY A 600 8.53 -15.88 -19.58
C GLY A 600 8.66 -14.45 -19.04
N LEU A 601 8.32 -14.23 -17.76
CA LEU A 601 8.46 -12.95 -17.05
C LEU A 601 9.92 -12.43 -16.97
N PHE A 602 10.89 -13.10 -17.59
CA PHE A 602 12.33 -13.02 -17.27
C PHE A 602 13.28 -13.00 -18.48
N SER A 603 12.82 -12.66 -19.69
CA SER A 603 13.72 -12.60 -20.84
C SER A 603 13.50 -11.34 -21.67
N GLN A 604 14.15 -10.25 -21.29
CA GLN A 604 14.73 -9.30 -22.24
C GLN A 604 15.86 -8.50 -21.56
N LYS A 605 17.09 -8.77 -22.00
CA LYS A 605 18.31 -8.01 -21.65
C LYS A 605 18.17 -6.57 -22.20
N GLU A 606 18.53 -5.58 -21.38
CA GLU A 606 18.75 -4.17 -21.76
C GLU A 606 17.71 -3.54 -22.71
N ALA A 607 16.42 -3.63 -22.39
CA ALA A 607 15.44 -2.79 -23.06
C ALA A 607 15.54 -1.34 -22.53
N SER A 608 16.24 -0.47 -23.26
CA SER A 608 16.22 0.97 -22.97
C SER A 608 14.77 1.48 -22.99
N ILE A 609 14.33 2.12 -21.89
CA ILE A 609 12.98 2.67 -21.76
C ILE A 609 12.90 4.00 -22.54
N GLY A 610 11.87 4.15 -23.36
CA GLY A 610 11.64 5.34 -24.19
C GLY A 610 10.16 5.56 -24.49
N PHE A 611 9.87 6.27 -25.57
CA PHE A 611 8.53 6.71 -25.93
C PHE A 611 8.28 6.52 -27.43
N LEU A 612 7.05 6.23 -27.79
CA LEU A 612 6.60 6.26 -29.18
C LEU A 612 6.27 7.71 -29.56
N VAL A 613 6.71 8.14 -30.75
CA VAL A 613 6.48 9.49 -31.27
C VAL A 613 5.30 9.44 -32.24
N ILE A 614 4.21 10.10 -31.86
CA ILE A 614 2.99 10.16 -32.65
C ILE A 614 2.90 11.56 -33.24
N THR A 615 2.78 11.64 -34.56
CA THR A 615 2.79 12.92 -35.28
C THR A 615 1.57 13.01 -36.19
N PRO A 616 0.81 14.11 -36.15
CA PRO A 616 -0.22 14.38 -37.14
C PRO A 616 0.35 14.37 -38.56
N PHE A 617 -0.36 13.74 -39.48
CA PHE A 617 0.03 13.57 -40.86
C PHE A 617 -1.07 14.09 -41.79
N LYS A 618 -0.76 15.12 -42.56
CA LYS A 618 -1.68 15.68 -43.56
C LYS A 618 -1.56 14.88 -44.85
N LEU A 619 -2.66 14.27 -45.29
CA LEU A 619 -2.68 13.46 -46.51
C LEU A 619 -2.51 14.34 -47.76
N GLU A 620 -1.74 13.85 -48.74
CA GLU A 620 -1.55 14.55 -50.01
C GLU A 620 -2.87 14.61 -50.80
N GLY A 621 -3.21 15.79 -51.31
CA GLY A 621 -4.44 15.99 -52.09
C GLY A 621 -5.75 15.97 -51.28
N ARG A 622 -5.67 15.89 -49.94
CA ARG A 622 -6.83 15.87 -49.02
C ARG A 622 -6.64 16.88 -47.89
N ASP A 623 -7.74 17.35 -47.30
CA ASP A 623 -7.69 18.18 -46.09
C ASP A 623 -7.62 17.35 -44.79
N ASP A 624 -7.83 16.04 -44.91
CA ASP A 624 -7.79 15.09 -43.80
C ASP A 624 -6.40 15.01 -43.15
N LYS A 625 -6.40 14.94 -41.82
CA LYS A 625 -5.21 14.70 -41.00
C LYS A 625 -5.43 13.45 -40.16
N ILE A 626 -4.45 12.55 -40.11
CA ILE A 626 -4.51 11.33 -39.29
C ILE A 626 -3.31 11.27 -38.34
N LEU A 627 -3.33 10.36 -37.36
CA LEU A 627 -2.23 10.14 -36.43
C LEU A 627 -1.32 9.03 -36.94
N ILE A 628 -0.02 9.29 -37.02
CA ILE A 628 0.98 8.27 -37.35
C ILE A 628 1.97 8.14 -36.21
N ASN A 629 2.07 6.94 -35.64
CA ASN A 629 3.18 6.57 -34.79
C ASN A 629 4.40 6.30 -35.65
N ARG A 630 5.35 7.23 -35.60
CA ARG A 630 6.60 7.19 -36.36
C ARG A 630 7.60 6.20 -35.81
N GLY A 631 7.41 5.74 -34.57
CA GLY A 631 8.29 4.77 -33.94
C GLY A 631 8.81 5.20 -32.57
N TRP A 632 9.72 4.39 -32.04
CA TRP A 632 10.29 4.54 -30.70
C TRP A 632 11.52 5.45 -30.67
N VAL A 633 11.64 6.28 -29.63
CA VAL A 633 12.84 7.05 -29.30
C VAL A 633 13.21 6.89 -27.82
N PRO A 634 14.50 6.89 -27.45
CA PRO A 634 14.92 6.95 -26.06
C PRO A 634 14.53 8.29 -25.45
N LYS A 635 14.36 8.36 -24.12
CA LYS A 635 13.95 9.58 -23.40
C LYS A 635 14.76 10.84 -23.76
N ARG A 636 16.06 10.70 -24.05
CA ARG A 636 16.95 11.80 -24.45
C ARG A 636 16.62 12.43 -25.81
N PHE A 637 15.83 11.75 -26.65
CA PHE A 637 15.38 12.20 -27.97
C PHE A 637 13.88 12.50 -28.03
N LEU A 638 13.26 12.73 -26.86
CA LEU A 638 11.87 13.19 -26.79
C LEU A 638 11.69 14.56 -27.45
N ASP A 639 12.63 15.47 -27.21
CA ASP A 639 12.62 16.82 -27.78
C ASP A 639 12.93 16.75 -29.28
N PRO A 640 12.02 17.21 -30.17
CA PRO A 640 12.26 17.33 -31.62
C PRO A 640 13.61 17.92 -32.00
N GLU A 641 14.07 18.93 -31.26
CA GLU A 641 15.31 19.66 -31.55
C GLU A 641 16.55 18.79 -31.37
N THR A 642 16.45 17.74 -30.56
CA THR A 642 17.55 16.79 -30.33
C THR A 642 17.65 15.71 -31.41
N ARG A 643 16.72 15.68 -32.37
CA ARG A 643 16.64 14.72 -33.47
C ARG A 643 16.23 15.36 -34.80
N ARG A 644 16.86 16.49 -35.15
CA ARG A 644 16.58 17.26 -36.39
C ARG A 644 16.67 16.42 -37.66
N ASP A 645 17.67 15.54 -37.75
CA ASP A 645 17.83 14.62 -38.89
C ASP A 645 16.67 13.62 -39.00
N GLY A 646 15.98 13.36 -37.88
CA GLY A 646 14.77 12.56 -37.80
C GLY A 646 13.49 13.30 -38.17
N GLN A 647 13.52 14.60 -38.49
CA GLN A 647 12.35 15.41 -38.86
C GLN A 647 12.26 15.60 -40.37
N VAL A 648 11.73 14.58 -41.05
CA VAL A 648 11.63 14.58 -42.52
C VAL A 648 10.73 15.72 -42.99
N SER A 649 11.25 16.60 -43.85
CA SER A 649 10.52 17.73 -44.44
C SER A 649 9.96 17.37 -45.83
N GLY A 650 8.78 17.92 -46.16
CA GLY A 650 8.15 17.71 -47.47
C GLY A 650 7.26 16.47 -47.52
N THR A 651 6.78 16.14 -48.73
CA THR A 651 5.87 15.00 -48.94
C THR A 651 6.64 13.68 -48.90
N VAL A 652 6.17 12.76 -48.06
CA VAL A 652 6.73 11.42 -47.88
C VAL A 652 5.66 10.37 -48.17
N GLU A 653 6.08 9.24 -48.71
CA GLU A 653 5.28 8.02 -48.82
C GLU A 653 5.77 7.01 -47.79
N LEU A 654 4.86 6.42 -47.02
CA LEU A 654 5.19 5.40 -46.02
C LEU A 654 4.09 4.35 -45.92
N GLN A 655 4.47 3.19 -45.38
CA GLN A 655 3.55 2.12 -45.03
C GLN A 655 3.27 2.14 -43.53
N GLY A 656 2.01 1.98 -43.15
CA GLY A 656 1.56 1.95 -41.77
C GLY A 656 0.58 0.81 -41.50
N VAL A 657 0.72 0.17 -40.35
CA VAL A 657 -0.22 -0.85 -39.88
C VAL A 657 -1.37 -0.17 -39.16
N VAL A 658 -2.61 -0.45 -39.56
CA VAL A 658 -3.80 0.13 -38.94
C VAL A 658 -3.98 -0.41 -37.52
N ARG A 659 -4.22 0.48 -36.55
CA ARG A 659 -4.47 0.10 -35.15
C ARG A 659 -5.66 0.84 -34.57
N LEU A 660 -6.49 0.12 -33.81
CA LEU A 660 -7.67 0.68 -33.16
C LEU A 660 -7.39 1.19 -31.75
N GLN A 661 -8.32 1.96 -31.20
CA GLN A 661 -8.25 2.47 -29.83
C GLN A 661 -8.05 1.36 -28.79
N GLU A 662 -7.20 1.62 -27.81
CA GLU A 662 -7.02 0.74 -26.66
C GLU A 662 -7.98 1.14 -25.54
N ASN A 663 -8.66 0.16 -24.95
CA ASN A 663 -9.38 0.38 -23.71
C ASN A 663 -8.41 0.78 -22.60
N ARG A 664 -8.76 1.82 -21.85
CA ARG A 664 -7.96 2.27 -20.72
C ARG A 664 -7.78 1.13 -19.70
N PRO A 665 -6.54 0.72 -19.39
CA PRO A 665 -6.32 -0.24 -18.32
C PRO A 665 -6.70 0.36 -16.96
N GLN A 666 -7.29 -0.46 -16.08
CA GLN A 666 -7.86 -0.03 -14.80
C GLN A 666 -6.90 0.74 -13.89
N PHE A 667 -5.59 0.50 -14.00
CA PHE A 667 -4.55 1.09 -13.16
C PHE A 667 -3.65 2.11 -13.88
N THR A 668 -4.03 2.54 -15.09
CA THR A 668 -3.24 3.51 -15.85
C THR A 668 -3.58 4.94 -15.40
N PRO A 669 -2.59 5.76 -14.99
CA PRO A 669 -2.79 7.15 -14.59
C PRO A 669 -3.46 7.99 -15.68
N GLN A 670 -4.10 9.09 -15.28
CA GLN A 670 -4.60 10.08 -16.23
C GLN A 670 -3.43 10.73 -17.00
N GLN A 671 -3.69 11.11 -18.25
CA GLN A 671 -2.75 11.78 -19.15
C GLN A 671 -2.10 13.01 -18.51
N ARG A 672 -0.82 13.25 -18.78
CA ARG A 672 -0.09 14.46 -18.37
C ARG A 672 0.46 15.18 -19.59
N GLY A 673 -0.13 16.33 -19.94
CA GLY A 673 0.29 17.11 -21.11
C GLY A 673 0.24 16.31 -22.41
N ALA A 674 1.25 16.45 -23.27
CA ALA A 674 1.35 15.73 -24.55
C ALA A 674 1.80 14.25 -24.41
N ILE A 675 1.89 13.70 -23.19
CA ILE A 675 2.30 12.32 -22.94
C ILE A 675 1.09 11.46 -22.58
N PHE A 676 0.79 10.51 -23.45
CA PHE A 676 -0.24 9.50 -23.29
C PHE A 676 0.35 8.19 -22.76
N MET A 677 -0.41 7.48 -21.94
CA MET A 677 0.03 6.22 -21.30
C MET A 677 -0.48 4.97 -22.03
N TYR A 678 -1.55 5.11 -22.82
CA TYR A 678 -2.19 4.08 -23.66
C TYR A 678 -2.71 4.74 -24.95
N ARG A 679 -3.02 3.94 -25.98
CA ARG A 679 -3.46 4.45 -27.30
C ARG A 679 -4.93 4.88 -27.27
N ASP A 680 -5.17 6.06 -26.72
CA ASP A 680 -6.46 6.73 -26.70
C ASP A 680 -6.67 7.58 -27.96
N VAL A 681 -7.00 6.93 -29.08
CA VAL A 681 -6.98 7.57 -30.42
C VAL A 681 -7.92 8.76 -30.50
N GLU A 682 -9.15 8.65 -29.98
CA GLU A 682 -10.12 9.74 -29.99
C GLU A 682 -9.58 10.97 -29.24
N LYS A 683 -9.00 10.74 -28.05
CA LYS A 683 -8.46 11.82 -27.23
C LYS A 683 -7.19 12.44 -27.85
N MET A 684 -6.33 11.62 -28.44
CA MET A 684 -5.16 12.09 -29.18
C MET A 684 -5.56 12.95 -30.39
N ALA A 685 -6.59 12.53 -31.12
CA ALA A 685 -7.09 13.21 -32.29
C ALA A 685 -7.76 14.54 -31.93
N ALA A 686 -8.61 14.55 -30.90
CA ALA A 686 -9.19 15.78 -30.35
C ALA A 686 -8.13 16.78 -29.88
N TRP A 687 -7.04 16.28 -29.28
CA TRP A 687 -5.94 17.12 -28.81
C TRP A 687 -5.16 17.81 -29.95
N ARG A 688 -5.09 17.18 -31.14
CA ARG A 688 -4.33 17.69 -32.29
C ARG A 688 -5.19 18.16 -33.47
N GLY A 689 -6.51 18.11 -33.35
CA GLY A 689 -7.42 18.47 -34.45
C GLY A 689 -7.17 17.62 -35.70
N THR A 690 -7.12 16.30 -35.50
CA THR A 690 -7.02 15.28 -36.56
C THR A 690 -8.26 14.39 -36.54
N GLU A 691 -8.45 13.61 -37.58
CA GLU A 691 -9.38 12.49 -37.59
C GLU A 691 -8.90 11.38 -36.64
N PRO A 692 -9.80 10.60 -36.01
CA PRO A 692 -9.46 9.59 -35.00
C PRO A 692 -8.97 8.28 -35.62
N TYR A 693 -8.03 8.37 -36.57
CA TYR A 693 -7.40 7.22 -37.22
C TYR A 693 -5.91 7.18 -36.90
N TYR A 694 -5.41 5.98 -36.65
CA TYR A 694 -4.06 5.76 -36.13
C TYR A 694 -3.34 4.66 -36.89
N LEU A 695 -2.13 4.97 -37.37
CA LEU A 695 -1.24 4.03 -38.06
C LEU A 695 0.08 3.86 -37.30
N ASP A 696 0.53 2.62 -37.11
CA ASP A 696 1.89 2.31 -36.68
C ASP A 696 2.80 2.23 -37.92
N ALA A 697 3.72 3.18 -38.10
CA ALA A 697 4.63 3.15 -39.24
C ALA A 697 5.50 1.90 -39.22
N THR A 698 5.68 1.27 -40.39
CA THR A 698 6.46 0.04 -40.50
C THR A 698 7.95 0.31 -40.30
N VAL A 699 8.75 -0.74 -40.15
CA VAL A 699 10.19 -0.59 -39.94
C VAL A 699 10.90 0.16 -41.09
N ALA A 700 10.34 0.11 -42.30
CA ALA A 700 10.84 0.82 -43.47
C ALA A 700 10.83 2.35 -43.30
N SER A 701 10.02 2.89 -42.38
CA SER A 701 9.98 4.32 -42.08
C SER A 701 11.03 4.76 -41.05
N THR A 702 11.92 3.87 -40.62
CA THR A 702 12.95 4.19 -39.62
C THR A 702 13.96 5.18 -40.18
N VAL A 703 14.20 6.26 -39.44
CA VAL A 703 15.18 7.29 -39.83
C VAL A 703 16.41 7.20 -38.92
N PRO A 704 17.65 7.21 -39.45
CA PRO A 704 18.86 7.30 -38.62
C PRO A 704 18.78 8.49 -37.67
N HIS A 705 19.11 8.28 -36.39
CA HIS A 705 19.00 9.30 -35.33
C HIS A 705 17.57 9.85 -35.09
N GLY A 706 16.54 9.24 -35.68
CA GLY A 706 15.12 9.55 -35.51
C GLY A 706 14.32 8.39 -34.89
N PRO A 707 12.97 8.44 -34.97
CA PRO A 707 12.10 7.38 -34.48
C PRO A 707 12.36 6.03 -35.18
N VAL A 708 12.39 4.96 -34.39
CA VAL A 708 12.56 3.57 -34.84
C VAL A 708 11.18 2.97 -35.12
N GLY A 709 10.84 2.79 -36.40
CA GLY A 709 9.54 2.24 -36.85
C GLY A 709 9.35 0.76 -36.50
N GLY A 710 8.20 0.20 -36.86
CA GLY A 710 7.93 -1.24 -36.68
C GLY A 710 7.68 -1.66 -35.22
N GLN A 711 7.13 -0.76 -34.40
CA GLN A 711 6.89 -1.01 -32.96
C GLN A 711 5.56 -1.72 -32.66
N THR A 712 4.93 -2.29 -33.69
CA THR A 712 3.69 -3.06 -33.58
C THR A 712 3.97 -4.43 -32.97
N ARG A 713 3.50 -4.70 -31.75
CA ARG A 713 3.50 -6.06 -31.20
C ARG A 713 2.30 -6.83 -31.73
N VAL A 714 2.56 -7.89 -32.48
CA VAL A 714 1.54 -8.75 -33.07
C VAL A 714 1.73 -10.18 -32.58
N THR A 715 1.63 -10.38 -31.26
CA THR A 715 1.71 -11.72 -30.64
C THR A 715 0.56 -11.98 -29.70
N LEU A 716 -0.13 -13.11 -29.91
CA LEU A 716 -1.12 -13.65 -28.98
C LEU A 716 -0.47 -14.83 -28.24
N ARG A 717 -0.10 -14.64 -26.98
CA ARG A 717 0.56 -15.68 -26.16
C ARG A 717 -0.33 -16.93 -26.00
N ASN A 718 0.08 -18.11 -26.45
CA ASN A 718 -0.73 -19.34 -26.36
C ASN A 718 -0.18 -20.33 -25.31
N GLU A 719 -0.60 -20.18 -24.05
CA GLU A 719 -0.20 -21.07 -22.94
C GLU A 719 -1.22 -22.19 -22.67
N HIS A 720 -2.26 -22.32 -23.49
CA HIS A 720 -3.40 -23.19 -23.17
C HIS A 720 -3.02 -24.66 -23.06
N LEU A 721 -1.96 -25.12 -23.72
CA LEU A 721 -1.43 -26.48 -23.58
C LEU A 721 -1.01 -26.80 -22.14
N SER A 722 -0.33 -25.85 -21.47
CA SER A 722 0.10 -26.04 -20.07
C SER A 722 -1.10 -26.20 -19.14
N TYR A 723 -2.12 -25.35 -19.31
CA TYR A 723 -3.36 -25.41 -18.54
C TYR A 723 -4.17 -26.68 -18.82
N ILE A 724 -4.23 -27.13 -20.07
CA ILE A 724 -4.88 -28.40 -20.45
C ILE A 724 -4.24 -29.56 -19.68
N VAL A 725 -2.91 -29.63 -19.66
CA VAL A 725 -2.18 -30.65 -18.89
C VAL A 725 -2.49 -30.52 -17.40
N THR A 726 -2.40 -29.32 -16.83
CA THR A 726 -2.69 -29.09 -15.40
C THR A 726 -4.08 -29.56 -15.00
N TRP A 727 -5.13 -29.16 -15.73
CA TRP A 727 -6.51 -29.48 -15.37
C TRP A 727 -6.86 -30.95 -15.55
N PHE A 728 -6.38 -31.59 -16.63
CA PHE A 728 -6.58 -33.04 -16.80
C PHE A 728 -5.75 -33.87 -15.81
N SER A 729 -4.52 -33.45 -15.46
CA SER A 729 -3.74 -34.09 -14.40
C SER A 729 -4.40 -33.96 -13.04
N LEU A 730 -4.95 -32.78 -12.71
CA LEU A 730 -5.69 -32.55 -11.47
C LEU A 730 -6.93 -33.44 -11.43
N SER A 731 -7.69 -33.50 -12.53
CA SER A 731 -8.86 -34.38 -12.66
C SER A 731 -8.51 -35.85 -12.46
N GLY A 732 -7.44 -36.34 -13.08
CA GLY A 732 -6.97 -37.71 -12.91
C GLY A 732 -6.53 -38.00 -11.47
N PHE A 733 -5.79 -37.09 -10.85
CA PHE A 733 -5.32 -37.21 -9.47
C PHE A 733 -6.49 -37.21 -8.47
N THR A 734 -7.44 -36.29 -8.60
CA THR A 734 -8.61 -36.25 -7.71
C THR A 734 -9.52 -37.46 -7.92
N THR A 735 -9.65 -37.95 -9.15
CA THR A 735 -10.38 -39.19 -9.43
C THR A 735 -9.69 -40.39 -8.78
N TRP A 736 -8.35 -40.46 -8.84
CA TRP A 736 -7.57 -41.51 -8.21
C TRP A 736 -7.66 -41.48 -6.68
N LEU A 737 -7.55 -40.29 -6.07
CA LEU A 737 -7.74 -40.12 -4.63
C LEU A 737 -9.13 -40.59 -4.19
N TRP A 738 -10.15 -40.20 -4.95
CA TRP A 738 -11.54 -40.58 -4.67
C TRP A 738 -11.76 -42.09 -4.83
N PHE A 739 -11.23 -42.70 -5.89
CA PHE A 739 -11.24 -44.15 -6.10
C PHE A 739 -10.53 -44.90 -4.97
N ARG A 740 -9.37 -44.40 -4.52
CA ARG A 740 -8.62 -44.98 -3.41
C ARG A 740 -9.37 -44.88 -2.08
N GLN A 741 -10.07 -43.78 -1.83
CA GLN A 741 -10.81 -43.54 -0.60
C GLN A 741 -12.09 -44.39 -0.50
N ILE A 742 -12.82 -44.55 -1.60
CA ILE A 742 -14.15 -45.21 -1.59
C ILE A 742 -14.09 -46.68 -1.99
N VAL A 743 -13.27 -47.04 -3.00
CA VAL A 743 -13.23 -48.42 -3.52
C VAL A 743 -12.26 -49.29 -2.73
N ARG A 744 -11.14 -48.74 -2.23
CA ARG A 744 -10.11 -49.52 -1.53
C ARG A 744 -10.17 -49.47 0.00
N ARG A 745 -11.11 -48.73 0.62
CA ARG A 745 -11.29 -48.59 2.09
C ARG A 745 -9.98 -48.52 2.88
N LYS A 746 -8.94 -47.87 2.34
CA LYS A 746 -7.71 -47.59 3.07
C LYS A 746 -7.80 -46.15 3.57
N SER A 747 -8.00 -45.99 4.87
CA SER A 747 -7.84 -44.69 5.53
C SER A 747 -6.39 -44.20 5.32
N PHE A 748 -6.24 -42.90 5.08
CA PHE A 748 -4.97 -42.23 5.30
C PHE A 748 -4.67 -42.18 6.80
#